data_AF-A0A9W7BAB7-F1
#
_entry.id   AF-A0A9W7BAB7-F1
#
_cell.length_a   1.000
_cell.length_b   1.000
_cell.length_c   1.000
_cell.angle_alpha   90.00
_cell.angle_beta   90.00
_cell.angle_gamma   90.00
#
_symmetry.space_group_name_H-M   'P 1'
#
loop_
_entity.id
_entity.type
_entity.pdbx_description
1 polymer ?
#
loop_
_entity_poly.entity_id
_entity_poly.type
_entity_poly.pdbx_seq_one_letter_code
_entity_poly.pdbx_strand_id
1 'polypeptide(L)'
;MSKKDDTISQLWEALQLKASLSPSPSPSPDPNARIAGLTNDQLRVELLKQKEMLKKVSTDKEALAQEKEKFTSVMTELQEKNGTFAHANTLPLDRDIPEVEKFDDNVLSKTTNNCRFTVTIHEDPKTFLSALIQNYTKVSKTLFQKVFEDEQSDRGVVVYWSFMAQTKTSCELLLRLKVEEDGDAIKILVTSIEEQAMIRGEMWKALGSTNPDVEMSIKYIPPKEGERSVATGKGVGLIDCSAEEAAAWVMDHCSNDKMRNHKEIERNPARLELRHLARVNEATFATVVRFPFRLDDREFVFRMIWKSEMRRVMIALESVRDEVDYGMSFKKTRGFVRSTWLFEDLPERGGVKQCRATFVTQLDAGGIIPIWVVDKKVPVQLGAVHALADEFRQDEKVDSVEVGVLATFIRERWKDEVYSEEENALLERARQKFEGSFKEGKVWTRLKSPDVFVKMEATFEKGGSVALVGRAATVVEATIEDCAAWELTRMTRERVKDHYKFGGVDRKVDKLSYHSDMYYFAVDFGIKSFALREWLVKFVWKMVDENTMIVGYEDTEDDNFPIGVRKKYVRASSGAFWKYERLPEVSGTPQTRVTYCQQVDLKGFMPLFVMNSRIVQTLEYLSTMRKKFDKSLEIDAGQRAEIVKKIKREEEAGRSILWDFGSRANMEISGDVERTLEEDEEGRVPSRRSSSDANKCRAVMAAIIAIANLTAR
;
A
#
# COMPACT_ATOMS: atom_id res chain seq x y z
N MET A 1 41.44 41.14 30.80
CA MET A 1 41.36 39.69 31.08
C MET A 1 42.04 39.36 32.42
N SER A 2 41.57 39.87 33.56
CA SER A 2 42.07 39.43 34.88
C SER A 2 41.02 39.56 36.00
N LYS A 3 39.73 39.43 35.67
CA LYS A 3 38.62 39.42 36.66
C LYS A 3 37.61 38.30 36.43
N LYS A 4 37.87 37.37 35.51
CA LYS A 4 36.99 36.22 35.22
C LYS A 4 37.51 34.89 35.77
N ASP A 5 38.78 34.81 36.17
CA ASP A 5 39.37 33.56 36.68
C ASP A 5 39.26 33.41 38.20
N ASP A 6 39.18 34.51 38.97
CA ASP A 6 38.97 34.45 40.43
C ASP A 6 37.58 33.93 40.82
N THR A 7 36.56 34.14 39.99
CA THR A 7 35.19 33.66 40.27
C THR A 7 35.06 32.15 40.05
N ILE A 8 35.88 31.58 39.15
CA ILE A 8 35.85 30.14 38.84
C ILE A 8 36.63 29.36 39.89
N SER A 9 37.77 29.86 40.37
CA SER A 9 38.50 29.23 41.48
C SER A 9 37.73 29.27 42.80
N GLN A 10 37.03 30.37 43.10
CA GLN A 10 36.18 30.46 44.30
C GLN A 10 34.95 29.54 44.25
N LEU A 11 34.39 29.31 43.05
CA LEU A 11 33.31 28.32 42.85
C LEU A 11 33.82 26.89 42.99
N TRP A 12 35.06 26.61 42.62
CA TRP A 12 35.67 25.29 42.72
C TRP A 12 36.07 24.94 44.16
N GLU A 13 36.61 25.89 44.94
CA GLU A 13 36.88 25.71 46.37
C GLU A 13 35.59 25.62 47.20
N ALA A 14 34.54 26.37 46.85
CA ALA A 14 33.23 26.24 47.50
C ALA A 14 32.54 24.90 47.21
N LEU A 15 32.81 24.28 46.05
CA LEU A 15 32.35 22.93 45.72
C LEU A 15 33.17 21.84 46.45
N GLN A 16 34.48 22.05 46.66
CA GLN A 16 35.29 21.12 47.45
C GLN A 16 35.03 21.21 48.96
N LEU A 17 34.72 22.39 49.52
CA LEU A 17 34.39 22.53 50.93
C LEU A 17 32.99 21.98 51.29
N LYS A 18 32.07 21.91 50.31
CA LYS A 18 30.78 21.22 50.47
C LYS A 18 30.89 19.69 50.37
N ALA A 19 31.99 19.19 49.82
CA ALA A 19 32.26 17.75 49.71
C ALA A 19 32.97 17.16 50.94
N SER A 20 33.51 17.99 51.85
CA SER A 20 34.22 17.55 53.06
C SER A 20 33.41 17.61 54.36
N LEU A 21 32.14 17.99 54.30
CA LEU A 21 31.18 17.92 55.41
C LEU A 21 30.00 16.99 55.07
N SER A 22 30.32 15.74 54.76
CA SER A 22 29.37 14.64 54.90
C SER A 22 29.72 13.83 56.16
N PRO A 23 28.75 13.52 57.05
CA PRO A 23 29.00 12.58 58.13
C PRO A 23 29.34 11.21 57.53
N SER A 24 30.22 10.46 58.20
CA SER A 24 30.56 9.08 57.87
C SER A 24 29.30 8.27 57.53
N PRO A 25 29.33 7.40 56.50
CA PRO A 25 28.16 6.60 56.16
C PRO A 25 27.89 5.65 57.33
N SER A 26 26.79 5.89 58.04
CA SER A 26 26.07 4.80 58.68
C SER A 26 25.73 3.78 57.60
N PRO A 27 25.81 2.46 57.87
CA PRO A 27 25.57 1.44 56.86
C PRO A 27 24.23 1.74 56.16
N SER A 28 24.28 1.90 54.83
CA SER A 28 23.08 2.14 54.05
C SER A 28 22.12 0.98 54.28
N PRO A 29 20.86 1.23 54.66
CA PRO A 29 19.87 0.16 54.69
C PRO A 29 19.75 -0.38 53.27
N ASP A 30 19.71 -1.70 53.16
CA ASP A 30 19.47 -2.45 51.92
C ASP A 30 18.48 -1.69 51.02
N PRO A 31 18.80 -1.38 49.75
CA PRO A 31 17.88 -0.69 48.84
C PRO A 31 16.54 -1.42 48.69
N ASN A 32 16.50 -2.74 48.92
CA ASN A 32 15.26 -3.52 48.95
C ASN A 32 14.41 -3.27 50.20
N ALA A 33 15.01 -2.88 51.33
CA ALA A 33 14.27 -2.57 52.57
C ALA A 33 13.41 -1.31 52.44
N ARG A 34 13.73 -0.40 51.51
CA ARG A 34 12.94 0.81 51.23
C ARG A 34 11.70 0.54 50.36
N ILE A 35 11.72 -0.53 49.57
CA ILE A 35 10.63 -0.93 48.66
C ILE A 35 9.55 -1.72 49.41
N ALA A 36 9.96 -2.59 50.35
CA ALA A 36 9.05 -3.42 51.16
C ALA A 36 8.04 -2.61 52.00
N GLY A 37 8.38 -1.37 52.37
CA GLY A 37 7.52 -0.48 53.18
C GLY A 37 6.47 0.33 52.40
N LEU A 38 6.48 0.30 51.07
CA LEU A 38 5.61 1.16 50.24
C LEU A 38 4.20 0.59 50.08
N THR A 39 3.17 1.46 50.04
CA THR A 39 1.80 1.06 49.72
C THR A 39 1.65 0.71 48.23
N ASN A 40 0.59 -0.01 47.83
CA ASN A 40 0.38 -0.38 46.42
C ASN A 40 0.35 0.83 45.47
N ASP A 41 -0.23 1.96 45.89
CA ASP A 41 -0.26 3.17 45.07
C ASP A 41 1.11 3.84 45.00
N GLN A 42 1.89 3.81 46.09
CA GLN A 42 3.28 4.30 46.07
C GLN A 42 4.18 3.43 45.20
N LEU A 43 4.00 2.11 45.20
CA LEU A 43 4.71 1.18 44.33
C LEU A 43 4.37 1.40 42.85
N ARG A 44 3.10 1.71 42.51
CA ARG A 44 2.70 2.06 41.13
C ARG A 44 3.31 3.37 40.65
N VAL A 45 3.40 4.38 41.52
CA VAL A 45 4.05 5.66 41.22
C VAL A 45 5.56 5.46 41.03
N GLU A 46 6.20 4.69 41.91
CA GLU A 46 7.64 4.38 41.78
C GLU A 46 7.91 3.56 40.51
N LEU A 47 7.04 2.61 40.15
CA LEU A 47 7.14 1.84 38.91
C LEU A 47 7.11 2.74 37.66
N LEU A 48 6.24 3.75 37.63
CA LEU A 48 6.18 4.72 36.53
C LEU A 48 7.45 5.56 36.44
N LYS A 49 7.97 5.99 37.59
CA LYS A 49 9.24 6.74 37.69
C LYS A 49 10.42 5.91 37.19
N GLN A 50 10.49 4.63 37.54
CA GLN A 50 11.52 3.70 37.08
C GLN A 50 11.43 3.44 35.56
N LYS A 51 10.21 3.36 34.99
CA LYS A 51 10.03 3.27 33.52
C LYS A 51 10.54 4.51 32.79
N GLU A 52 10.39 5.71 33.37
CA GLU A 52 10.95 6.93 32.78
C GLU A 52 12.48 6.96 32.87
N MET A 53 13.05 6.53 34.00
CA MET A 53 14.51 6.47 34.19
C MET A 53 15.15 5.48 33.21
N LEU A 54 14.57 4.30 33.02
CA LEU A 54 15.02 3.31 32.03
C LEU A 54 14.98 3.82 30.58
N LYS A 55 14.09 4.76 30.24
CA LYS A 55 14.08 5.41 28.92
C LYS A 55 15.20 6.44 28.77
N LYS A 56 15.61 7.09 29.86
CA LYS A 56 16.66 8.13 29.86
C LYS A 56 18.07 7.54 29.89
N VAL A 57 18.25 6.39 30.55
CA VAL A 57 19.53 5.67 30.63
C VAL A 57 19.67 4.72 29.44
N SER A 58 19.89 5.24 28.22
CA SER A 58 20.00 4.40 27.01
C SER A 58 21.43 4.09 26.56
N THR A 59 22.44 4.82 27.06
CA THR A 59 23.81 4.76 26.54
C THR A 59 24.86 4.22 27.51
N ASP A 60 24.58 4.15 28.82
CA ASP A 60 25.49 3.60 29.83
C ASP A 60 25.00 2.21 30.30
N LYS A 61 25.81 1.17 30.04
CA LYS A 61 25.47 -0.23 30.32
C LYS A 61 25.40 -0.55 31.81
N GLU A 62 26.20 0.12 32.64
CA GLU A 62 26.31 -0.19 34.07
C GLU A 62 25.16 0.47 34.84
N ALA A 63 24.85 1.72 34.49
CA ALA A 63 23.67 2.42 35.00
C ALA A 63 22.35 1.75 34.56
N LEU A 64 22.28 1.23 33.32
CA LEU A 64 21.11 0.50 32.83
C LEU A 64 20.88 -0.82 33.58
N ALA A 65 21.94 -1.50 33.99
CA ALA A 65 21.84 -2.74 34.78
C ALA A 65 21.26 -2.47 36.18
N GLN A 66 21.75 -1.43 36.86
CA GLN A 66 21.27 -1.05 38.20
C GLN A 66 19.79 -0.60 38.18
N GLU A 67 19.36 0.15 37.17
CA GLU A 67 17.96 0.59 37.08
C GLU A 67 17.02 -0.56 36.69
N LYS A 68 17.49 -1.55 35.90
CA LYS A 68 16.72 -2.78 35.63
C LYS A 68 16.53 -3.64 36.88
N GLU A 69 17.53 -3.71 37.74
CA GLU A 69 17.45 -4.45 39.00
C GLU A 69 16.43 -3.81 39.95
N LYS A 70 16.46 -2.47 40.09
CA LYS A 70 15.45 -1.72 40.87
C LYS A 70 14.04 -1.88 40.31
N PHE A 71 13.89 -1.79 38.99
CA PHE A 71 12.60 -2.01 38.32
C PHE A 71 12.04 -3.41 38.61
N THR A 72 12.90 -4.42 38.61
CA THR A 72 12.53 -5.81 38.92
C THR A 72 12.10 -5.95 40.38
N SER A 73 12.83 -5.35 41.32
CA SER A 73 12.50 -5.36 42.75
C SER A 73 11.12 -4.72 43.06
N VAL A 74 10.81 -3.57 42.44
CA VAL A 74 9.49 -2.90 42.59
C VAL A 74 8.35 -3.75 42.01
N MET A 75 8.58 -4.45 40.90
CA MET A 75 7.59 -5.33 40.27
C MET A 75 7.29 -6.56 41.15
N THR A 76 8.30 -7.18 41.73
CA THR A 76 8.15 -8.34 42.61
C THR A 76 7.35 -7.99 43.86
N GLU A 77 7.67 -6.88 44.53
CA GLU A 77 6.94 -6.42 45.72
C GLU A 77 5.46 -6.10 45.42
N LEU A 78 5.19 -5.47 44.27
CA LEU A 78 3.83 -5.17 43.82
C LEU A 78 3.04 -6.47 43.54
N GLN A 79 3.69 -7.51 43.04
CA GLN A 79 3.07 -8.82 42.81
C GLN A 79 2.76 -9.54 44.12
N GLU A 80 3.67 -9.51 45.09
CA GLU A 80 3.48 -10.12 46.41
C GLU A 80 2.35 -9.44 47.22
N LYS A 81 2.26 -8.10 47.19
CA LYS A 81 1.19 -7.35 47.88
C LYS A 81 -0.18 -7.46 47.20
N ASN A 82 -0.23 -7.67 45.89
CA ASN A 82 -1.49 -7.93 45.20
C ASN A 82 -1.95 -9.40 45.36
N GLY A 83 -1.02 -10.33 45.58
CA GLY A 83 -1.33 -11.73 45.90
C GLY A 83 -1.96 -11.91 47.29
N THR A 84 -1.76 -10.97 48.22
CA THR A 84 -2.25 -11.05 49.62
C THR A 84 -3.67 -10.52 49.82
N PHE A 85 -4.28 -9.85 48.82
CA PHE A 85 -5.64 -9.29 48.93
C PHE A 85 -6.78 -10.28 48.64
N ALA A 86 -6.48 -11.55 48.30
CA ALA A 86 -7.49 -12.55 47.99
C ALA A 86 -8.25 -13.13 49.22
N HIS A 87 -8.03 -12.61 50.44
CA HIS A 87 -8.58 -13.21 51.67
C HIS A 87 -9.24 -12.26 52.69
N ALA A 88 -9.60 -11.03 52.32
CA ALA A 88 -10.44 -10.21 53.20
C ALA A 88 -11.25 -9.16 52.43
N ASN A 89 -12.52 -9.43 52.17
CA ASN A 89 -13.66 -8.52 52.40
C ASN A 89 -14.94 -9.10 51.78
N THR A 90 -15.76 -9.73 52.61
CA THR A 90 -17.20 -9.94 52.39
C THR A 90 -17.98 -8.75 52.94
N LEU A 91 -18.91 -8.22 52.13
CA LEU A 91 -20.29 -7.72 52.42
C LEU A 91 -20.62 -6.45 51.61
N PRO A 92 -21.91 -6.18 51.27
CA PRO A 92 -23.01 -7.09 50.91
C PRO A 92 -23.54 -6.78 49.49
N LEU A 93 -23.99 -7.82 48.78
CA LEU A 93 -24.75 -7.66 47.53
C LEU A 93 -26.20 -7.29 47.84
N ASP A 94 -26.64 -6.21 47.20
CA ASP A 94 -28.01 -5.72 47.18
C ASP A 94 -28.93 -6.76 46.53
N ARG A 95 -30.14 -6.88 47.08
CA ARG A 95 -31.15 -7.85 46.66
C ARG A 95 -31.78 -7.35 45.36
N ASP A 96 -31.75 -8.20 44.33
CA ASP A 96 -32.86 -8.45 43.40
C ASP A 96 -32.40 -9.38 42.27
N ILE A 97 -32.54 -10.69 42.50
CA ILE A 97 -32.58 -11.71 41.44
C ILE A 97 -33.85 -12.53 41.68
N PRO A 98 -34.64 -12.86 40.63
CA PRO A 98 -35.91 -13.55 40.77
C PRO A 98 -35.73 -14.96 41.34
N GLU A 99 -36.75 -15.37 42.10
CA GLU A 99 -36.91 -16.66 42.74
C GLU A 99 -36.47 -17.84 41.85
N VAL A 100 -35.59 -18.67 42.40
CA VAL A 100 -35.42 -20.05 41.95
C VAL A 100 -36.73 -20.76 42.25
N GLU A 101 -37.50 -21.09 41.20
CA GLU A 101 -38.65 -21.99 41.30
C GLU A 101 -38.20 -23.29 42.00
N LYS A 102 -38.77 -23.55 43.18
CA LYS A 102 -38.68 -24.85 43.83
C LYS A 102 -39.35 -25.88 42.92
N PHE A 103 -38.57 -26.82 42.41
CA PHE A 103 -39.12 -28.04 41.85
C PHE A 103 -39.78 -28.85 42.97
N ASP A 104 -41.03 -29.23 42.72
CA ASP A 104 -41.86 -30.05 43.60
C ASP A 104 -41.32 -31.49 43.68
N ASP A 105 -41.14 -32.01 44.91
CA ASP A 105 -40.55 -33.33 45.20
C ASP A 105 -41.40 -34.51 44.64
N ASN A 106 -42.56 -34.24 44.05
CA ASN A 106 -43.50 -35.27 43.57
C ASN A 106 -43.45 -35.60 42.08
N VAL A 107 -42.53 -35.03 41.29
CA VAL A 107 -42.45 -35.34 39.84
C VAL A 107 -41.61 -36.60 39.54
N LEU A 108 -40.87 -37.15 40.50
CA LEU A 108 -39.97 -38.30 40.27
C LEU A 108 -40.61 -39.69 40.43
N SER A 109 -41.95 -39.81 40.50
CA SER A 109 -42.59 -41.12 40.73
C SER A 109 -43.17 -41.81 39.49
N LYS A 110 -43.12 -41.23 38.28
CA LYS A 110 -43.62 -41.93 37.09
C LYS A 110 -42.75 -41.74 35.83
N THR A 111 -42.19 -42.87 35.42
CA THR A 111 -41.85 -43.32 34.05
C THR A 111 -40.58 -42.80 33.33
N THR A 112 -39.82 -43.83 32.91
CA THR A 112 -38.88 -43.97 31.78
C THR A 112 -37.46 -43.42 31.87
N ASN A 113 -36.54 -44.38 31.72
CA ASN A 113 -35.09 -44.31 31.62
C ASN A 113 -34.58 -43.27 30.60
N ASN A 114 -33.41 -42.69 30.92
CA ASN A 114 -32.58 -41.76 30.13
C ASN A 114 -33.04 -40.29 30.12
N CYS A 115 -32.77 -39.57 31.22
CA CYS A 115 -32.68 -38.11 31.19
C CYS A 115 -31.22 -37.68 30.95
N ARG A 116 -30.99 -36.86 29.92
CA ARG A 116 -29.70 -36.23 29.61
C ARG A 116 -29.75 -34.76 30.06
N PHE A 117 -28.89 -34.37 30.99
CA PHE A 117 -28.79 -32.98 31.45
C PHE A 117 -27.52 -32.33 30.88
N THR A 118 -27.64 -31.09 30.41
CA THR A 118 -26.51 -30.25 29.98
C THR A 118 -26.42 -29.07 30.94
N VAL A 119 -25.29 -28.92 31.61
CA VAL A 119 -25.02 -27.80 32.51
C VAL A 119 -23.89 -26.98 31.91
N THR A 120 -24.15 -25.70 31.66
CA THR A 120 -23.14 -24.72 31.22
C THR A 120 -22.63 -23.99 32.45
N ILE A 121 -21.33 -24.03 32.70
CA ILE A 121 -20.70 -23.37 33.84
C ILE A 121 -20.03 -22.08 33.33
N HIS A 122 -20.35 -20.95 33.96
CA HIS A 122 -19.86 -19.62 33.58
C HIS A 122 -18.64 -19.14 34.39
N GLU A 123 -18.06 -20.00 35.22
CA GLU A 123 -16.92 -19.69 36.09
C GLU A 123 -15.63 -20.39 35.60
N ASP A 124 -14.48 -19.82 35.99
CA ASP A 124 -13.14 -20.37 35.69
C ASP A 124 -13.02 -21.85 36.13
N PRO A 125 -12.64 -22.77 35.23
CA PRO A 125 -12.61 -24.20 35.50
C PRO A 125 -11.75 -24.59 36.71
N LYS A 126 -10.63 -23.89 36.95
CA LYS A 126 -9.73 -24.18 38.08
C LYS A 126 -10.39 -23.86 39.42
N THR A 127 -11.20 -22.80 39.46
CA THR A 127 -11.94 -22.38 40.65
C THR A 127 -13.07 -23.35 40.98
N PHE A 128 -13.85 -23.74 39.98
CA PHE A 128 -14.91 -24.75 40.12
C PHE A 128 -14.36 -26.11 40.56
N LEU A 129 -13.28 -26.59 39.93
CA LEU A 129 -12.62 -27.85 40.30
C LEU A 129 -12.01 -27.80 41.70
N SER A 130 -11.43 -26.67 42.10
CA SER A 130 -10.86 -26.52 43.45
C SER A 130 -11.93 -26.55 44.54
N ALA A 131 -13.09 -25.92 44.29
CA ALA A 131 -14.26 -25.98 45.18
C ALA A 131 -14.87 -27.39 45.25
N LEU A 132 -14.87 -28.13 44.13
CA LEU A 132 -15.33 -29.52 44.08
C LEU A 132 -14.39 -30.46 44.85
N ILE A 133 -13.08 -30.27 44.72
CA ILE A 133 -12.03 -31.05 45.39
C ILE A 133 -12.00 -30.79 46.91
N GLN A 134 -12.28 -29.55 47.34
CA GLN A 134 -12.36 -29.23 48.77
C GLN A 134 -13.56 -29.86 49.48
N ASN A 135 -14.65 -30.15 48.77
CA ASN A 135 -15.89 -30.63 49.37
C ASN A 135 -16.04 -32.16 49.46
N TYR A 136 -15.10 -32.96 48.93
CA TYR A 136 -15.20 -34.44 48.96
C TYR A 136 -13.98 -35.14 49.58
N THR A 137 -14.25 -36.14 50.42
CA THR A 137 -13.28 -36.80 51.31
C THR A 137 -12.30 -37.75 50.61
N LYS A 138 -11.17 -38.00 51.30
CA LYS A 138 -9.89 -38.66 50.94
C LYS A 138 -9.87 -39.84 49.95
N VAL A 139 -10.98 -40.52 49.65
CA VAL A 139 -10.96 -41.78 48.88
C VAL A 139 -10.87 -41.57 47.36
N SER A 140 -11.22 -40.38 46.83
CA SER A 140 -11.14 -40.11 45.37
C SER A 140 -9.82 -39.52 44.89
N LYS A 141 -8.93 -39.10 45.80
CA LYS A 141 -7.64 -38.44 45.44
C LYS A 141 -6.73 -39.33 44.60
N THR A 142 -6.73 -40.65 44.87
CA THR A 142 -5.86 -41.61 44.17
C THR A 142 -6.38 -41.96 42.77
N LEU A 143 -7.68 -41.87 42.53
CA LEU A 143 -8.27 -42.11 41.21
C LEU A 143 -8.02 -40.91 40.26
N PHE A 144 -8.04 -39.69 40.81
CA PHE A 144 -7.82 -38.46 40.04
C PHE A 144 -6.36 -38.23 39.64
N GLN A 145 -5.40 -38.68 40.45
CA GLN A 145 -3.97 -38.50 40.14
C GLN A 145 -3.54 -39.32 38.91
N LYS A 146 -4.26 -40.40 38.59
CA LYS A 146 -4.02 -41.25 37.41
C LYS A 146 -4.58 -40.69 36.11
N VAL A 147 -5.57 -39.80 36.17
CA VAL A 147 -6.11 -39.08 34.99
C VAL A 147 -5.19 -37.93 34.59
N PHE A 148 -4.41 -37.41 35.53
CA PHE A 148 -3.46 -36.31 35.31
C PHE A 148 -2.17 -36.74 34.59
N GLU A 149 -1.84 -38.04 34.59
CA GLU A 149 -0.65 -38.57 33.90
C GLU A 149 -0.91 -38.92 32.43
N ASP A 150 -2.16 -38.83 31.94
CA ASP A 150 -2.56 -39.22 30.57
C ASP A 150 -2.99 -37.99 29.71
N GLU A 151 -2.31 -36.85 29.91
CA GLU A 151 -2.44 -35.62 29.11
C GLU A 151 -1.80 -35.74 27.72
N GLN A 152 -2.23 -36.74 26.93
CA GLN A 152 -1.94 -36.82 25.48
C GLN A 152 -3.13 -37.31 24.63
N SER A 153 -4.36 -37.12 25.10
CA SER A 153 -5.55 -37.48 24.34
C SER A 153 -6.40 -36.25 24.00
N ASP A 154 -6.36 -35.87 22.72
CA ASP A 154 -7.07 -34.80 22.01
C ASP A 154 -8.61 -34.98 21.94
N ARG A 155 -9.21 -35.53 23.00
CA ARG A 155 -10.66 -35.73 23.14
C ARG A 155 -11.07 -35.23 24.51
N GLY A 156 -12.10 -34.37 24.55
CA GLY A 156 -12.66 -33.84 25.79
C GLY A 156 -12.78 -34.90 26.88
N VAL A 157 -12.36 -34.53 28.10
CA VAL A 157 -12.29 -35.43 29.24
C VAL A 157 -13.70 -35.98 29.55
N VAL A 158 -13.91 -37.27 29.31
CA VAL A 158 -15.12 -37.98 29.74
C VAL A 158 -14.82 -38.57 31.12
N VAL A 159 -15.30 -37.92 32.18
CA VAL A 159 -15.20 -38.44 33.55
C VAL A 159 -16.43 -39.29 33.84
N TYR A 160 -16.27 -40.61 33.99
CA TYR A 160 -17.35 -41.50 34.39
C TYR A 160 -17.57 -41.40 35.91
N TRP A 161 -18.80 -41.06 36.33
CA TRP A 161 -19.22 -41.12 37.73
C TRP A 161 -20.28 -42.20 37.90
N SER A 162 -20.03 -43.15 38.80
CA SER A 162 -21.03 -44.12 39.26
C SER A 162 -21.53 -43.67 40.63
N PHE A 163 -22.76 -43.18 40.72
CA PHE A 163 -23.45 -42.98 42.00
C PHE A 163 -23.96 -44.35 42.50
N MET A 164 -23.37 -44.86 43.59
CA MET A 164 -24.04 -45.90 44.39
C MET A 164 -24.80 -45.23 45.53
N ALA A 165 -26.02 -44.76 45.24
CA ALA A 165 -27.05 -44.62 46.27
C ALA A 165 -27.86 -45.93 46.34
N GLN A 166 -28.40 -46.28 47.51
CA GLN A 166 -29.10 -47.53 47.82
C GLN A 166 -30.42 -47.79 47.05
N THR A 167 -30.58 -47.30 45.82
CA THR A 167 -31.68 -47.64 44.92
C THR A 167 -31.11 -48.07 43.56
N LYS A 168 -31.60 -49.21 43.04
CA LYS A 168 -31.09 -49.92 41.85
C LYS A 168 -31.36 -49.18 40.52
N THR A 169 -30.82 -47.99 40.33
CA THR A 169 -30.84 -47.31 39.02
C THR A 169 -29.62 -46.41 38.86
N SER A 170 -28.75 -46.74 37.90
CA SER A 170 -27.64 -45.90 37.46
C SER A 170 -28.15 -44.86 36.46
N CYS A 171 -27.97 -43.57 36.77
CA CYS A 171 -28.13 -42.48 35.81
C CYS A 171 -26.76 -41.99 35.34
N GLU A 172 -26.55 -41.92 34.02
CA GLU A 172 -25.34 -41.34 33.41
C GLU A 172 -25.47 -39.81 33.29
N LEU A 173 -24.54 -39.08 33.89
CA LEU A 173 -24.43 -37.63 33.74
C LEU A 173 -23.22 -37.31 32.85
N LEU A 174 -23.47 -36.76 31.65
CA LEU A 174 -22.43 -36.37 30.70
C LEU A 174 -22.14 -34.87 30.82
N LEU A 175 -21.08 -34.50 31.55
CA LEU A 175 -20.59 -33.11 31.60
C LEU A 175 -19.60 -32.86 30.46
N ARG A 176 -19.95 -31.98 29.51
CA ARG A 176 -19.00 -31.42 28.54
C ARG A 176 -18.53 -30.06 29.04
N LEU A 177 -17.29 -29.98 29.51
CA LEU A 177 -16.59 -28.72 29.72
C LEU A 177 -16.10 -28.21 28.37
N LYS A 178 -16.56 -27.03 27.94
CA LYS A 178 -16.06 -26.34 26.76
C LYS A 178 -15.08 -25.26 27.26
N VAL A 179 -13.79 -25.58 27.25
CA VAL A 179 -12.74 -24.63 27.64
C VAL A 179 -12.62 -23.59 26.53
N GLU A 180 -12.62 -22.30 26.90
CA GLU A 180 -12.39 -21.19 25.98
C GLU A 180 -10.89 -21.09 25.65
N GLU A 181 -10.38 -22.03 24.84
CA GLU A 181 -8.94 -22.21 24.54
C GLU A 181 -8.41 -21.41 23.32
N ASP A 182 -9.26 -20.79 22.51
CA ASP A 182 -8.82 -20.31 21.18
C ASP A 182 -7.94 -19.05 21.22
N GLY A 183 -8.06 -18.21 22.26
CA GLY A 183 -7.20 -17.03 22.42
C GLY A 183 -5.72 -17.39 22.65
N ASP A 184 -5.49 -18.54 23.29
CA ASP A 184 -4.17 -19.13 23.45
C ASP A 184 -3.79 -19.95 22.22
N ALA A 185 -4.72 -20.61 21.54
CA ALA A 185 -4.44 -21.34 20.30
C ALA A 185 -3.92 -20.43 19.17
N ILE A 186 -4.49 -19.23 18.96
CA ILE A 186 -3.97 -18.28 17.95
C ILE A 186 -2.57 -17.80 18.34
N LYS A 187 -2.35 -17.46 19.60
CA LYS A 187 -1.02 -17.05 20.09
C LYS A 187 -0.02 -18.19 19.94
N ILE A 188 -0.37 -19.41 20.32
CA ILE A 188 0.48 -20.59 20.19
C ILE A 188 0.79 -20.86 18.72
N LEU A 189 -0.20 -20.75 17.82
CA LEU A 189 -0.01 -21.02 16.39
C LEU A 189 0.82 -19.92 15.72
N VAL A 190 0.56 -18.64 16.02
CA VAL A 190 1.35 -17.50 15.54
C VAL A 190 2.76 -17.58 16.11
N THR A 191 2.95 -17.75 17.42
CA THR A 191 4.26 -17.90 18.05
C THR A 191 4.99 -19.12 17.49
N SER A 192 4.32 -20.26 17.29
CA SER A 192 4.93 -21.46 16.69
C SER A 192 5.39 -21.22 15.26
N ILE A 193 4.61 -20.53 14.44
CA ILE A 193 4.94 -20.24 13.04
C ILE A 193 5.98 -19.12 12.94
N GLU A 194 5.92 -18.11 13.80
CA GLU A 194 6.90 -17.05 13.93
C GLU A 194 8.23 -17.60 14.45
N GLU A 195 8.24 -18.48 15.46
CA GLU A 195 9.43 -19.18 15.95
C GLU A 195 10.03 -20.09 14.87
N GLN A 196 9.19 -20.79 14.10
CA GLN A 196 9.63 -21.60 12.95
C GLN A 196 10.16 -20.74 11.80
N ALA A 197 9.58 -19.55 11.58
CA ALA A 197 10.07 -18.56 10.62
C ALA A 197 11.33 -17.83 11.12
N MET A 198 11.50 -17.73 12.44
CA MET A 198 12.62 -17.14 13.17
C MET A 198 13.69 -18.16 13.59
N ILE A 199 13.73 -19.38 13.02
CA ILE A 199 14.91 -20.25 13.15
C ILE A 199 16.10 -19.52 12.50
N ARG A 200 16.77 -18.71 13.32
CA ARG A 200 18.01 -17.99 13.05
C ARG A 200 19.08 -19.04 12.84
N GLY A 201 19.35 -19.38 11.58
CA GLY A 201 20.45 -20.27 11.24
C GLY A 201 20.34 -21.01 9.91
N GLU A 202 19.15 -21.13 9.30
CA GLU A 202 18.98 -21.89 8.06
C GLU A 202 18.56 -21.01 6.87
N MET A 203 19.20 -21.23 5.73
CA MET A 203 19.00 -20.46 4.49
C MET A 203 17.64 -20.77 3.85
N TRP A 204 16.73 -19.79 3.85
CA TRP A 204 15.58 -19.78 2.95
C TRP A 204 16.05 -19.81 1.50
N LYS A 205 15.47 -20.68 0.67
CA LYS A 205 15.72 -20.68 -0.77
C LYS A 205 14.74 -19.71 -1.43
N ALA A 206 15.26 -18.68 -2.08
CA ALA A 206 14.42 -17.77 -2.86
C ALA A 206 13.71 -18.51 -4.00
N LEU A 207 12.44 -18.18 -4.22
CA LEU A 207 11.63 -18.64 -5.34
C LEU A 207 11.42 -17.47 -6.31
N GLY A 208 11.36 -17.78 -7.61
CA GLY A 208 10.98 -16.78 -8.60
C GLY A 208 9.53 -16.37 -8.39
N SER A 209 9.29 -15.06 -8.25
CA SER A 209 7.95 -14.48 -8.24
C SER A 209 7.64 -13.88 -9.62
N THR A 210 6.39 -14.00 -10.06
CA THR A 210 5.89 -13.34 -11.26
C THR A 210 5.59 -11.85 -11.02
N ASN A 211 5.49 -11.41 -9.76
CA ASN A 211 5.36 -10.01 -9.37
C ASN A 211 6.63 -9.58 -8.61
N PRO A 212 7.39 -8.58 -9.12
CA PRO A 212 8.61 -8.11 -8.47
C PRO A 212 8.38 -7.54 -7.07
N ASP A 213 7.17 -7.11 -6.75
CA ASP A 213 6.80 -6.56 -5.43
C ASP A 213 6.43 -7.63 -4.40
N VAL A 214 6.50 -8.91 -4.79
CA VAL A 214 6.23 -10.05 -3.91
C VAL A 214 7.45 -10.95 -3.85
N GLU A 215 8.05 -11.02 -2.67
CA GLU A 215 9.15 -11.93 -2.38
C GLU A 215 8.59 -13.29 -1.97
N MET A 216 9.09 -14.36 -2.59
CA MET A 216 8.72 -15.72 -2.26
C MET A 216 9.96 -16.52 -1.88
N SER A 217 9.81 -17.38 -0.87
CA SER A 217 10.87 -18.26 -0.42
C SER A 217 10.30 -19.58 0.08
N ILE A 218 11.12 -20.63 0.01
CA ILE A 218 10.78 -21.97 0.46
C ILE A 218 11.88 -22.52 1.35
N LYS A 219 11.46 -23.32 2.33
CA LYS A 219 12.32 -24.09 3.21
C LYS A 219 11.76 -25.50 3.33
N TYR A 220 12.65 -26.49 3.29
CA TYR A 220 12.32 -27.87 3.60
C TYR A 220 12.72 -28.16 5.04
N ILE A 221 11.77 -28.57 5.86
CA ILE A 221 12.08 -28.97 7.23
C ILE A 221 12.36 -30.49 7.19
N PRO A 222 13.57 -30.93 7.60
CA PRO A 222 13.87 -32.34 7.69
C PRO A 222 12.97 -32.97 8.77
N PRO A 223 12.39 -34.14 8.50
CA PRO A 223 11.49 -34.79 9.44
C PRO A 223 12.23 -35.25 10.70
N LYS A 224 11.54 -35.31 11.84
CA LYS A 224 11.97 -36.16 12.96
C LYS A 224 11.83 -37.63 12.57
N GLU A 225 12.48 -38.53 13.29
CA GLU A 225 12.41 -39.97 13.02
C GLU A 225 10.96 -40.46 13.02
N GLY A 226 10.49 -40.99 11.88
CA GLY A 226 9.09 -41.43 11.67
C GLY A 226 8.15 -40.37 11.05
N GLU A 227 8.57 -39.12 10.90
CA GLU A 227 7.79 -38.04 10.28
C GLU A 227 8.12 -37.89 8.78
N ARG A 228 7.28 -37.16 8.04
CA ARG A 228 7.50 -36.82 6.61
C ARG A 228 8.05 -35.40 6.50
N SER A 229 8.88 -35.15 5.48
CA SER A 229 9.36 -33.79 5.22
C SER A 229 8.19 -32.90 4.80
N VAL A 230 8.03 -31.76 5.47
CA VAL A 230 7.02 -30.74 5.17
C VAL A 230 7.70 -29.53 4.56
N ALA A 231 7.16 -29.04 3.45
CA ALA A 231 7.62 -27.80 2.85
C ALA A 231 6.93 -26.60 3.50
N THR A 232 7.74 -25.61 3.85
CA THR A 232 7.31 -24.33 4.39
C THR A 232 7.56 -23.26 3.34
N GLY A 233 6.50 -22.61 2.88
CA GLY A 233 6.56 -21.45 2.00
C GLY A 233 6.40 -20.17 2.79
N LYS A 234 7.08 -19.11 2.35
CA LYS A 234 6.89 -17.74 2.84
C LYS A 234 6.76 -16.77 1.66
N GLY A 235 5.69 -16.00 1.66
CA GLY A 235 5.47 -14.88 0.74
C GLY A 235 5.39 -13.57 1.52
N VAL A 236 6.03 -12.52 1.01
CA VAL A 236 5.96 -11.17 1.60
C VAL A 236 5.67 -10.19 0.47
N GLY A 237 4.69 -9.30 0.67
CA GLY A 237 4.32 -8.29 -0.33
C GLY A 237 3.82 -6.99 0.30
N LEU A 238 3.93 -5.90 -0.46
CA LEU A 238 3.34 -4.60 -0.13
C LEU A 238 1.96 -4.50 -0.78
N ILE A 239 0.94 -4.17 0.00
CA ILE A 239 -0.46 -4.09 -0.45
C ILE A 239 -0.98 -2.65 -0.23
N ASP A 240 -1.66 -2.09 -1.23
CA ASP A 240 -2.21 -0.73 -1.21
C ASP A 240 -3.62 -0.67 -0.59
N CYS A 241 -3.76 -1.23 0.61
CA CYS A 241 -4.97 -1.14 1.42
C CYS A 241 -4.60 -1.21 2.91
N SER A 242 -5.59 -1.05 3.79
CA SER A 242 -5.36 -1.28 5.22
C SER A 242 -5.18 -2.78 5.54
N ALA A 243 -4.61 -3.08 6.71
CA ALA A 243 -4.49 -4.44 7.21
C ALA A 243 -5.86 -5.14 7.34
N GLU A 244 -6.91 -4.42 7.72
CA GLU A 244 -8.27 -4.94 7.83
C GLU A 244 -8.88 -5.29 6.46
N GLU A 245 -8.70 -4.43 5.45
CA GLU A 245 -9.18 -4.69 4.09
C GLU A 245 -8.49 -5.91 3.48
N ALA A 246 -7.17 -6.03 3.68
CA ALA A 246 -6.39 -7.19 3.24
C ALA A 246 -6.85 -8.48 3.94
N ALA A 247 -7.08 -8.41 5.26
CA ALA A 247 -7.56 -9.53 6.04
C ALA A 247 -8.99 -9.95 5.65
N ALA A 248 -9.88 -8.99 5.42
CA ALA A 248 -11.23 -9.24 4.94
C ALA A 248 -11.21 -9.93 3.57
N TRP A 249 -10.36 -9.46 2.65
CA TRP A 249 -10.16 -10.13 1.37
C TRP A 249 -9.72 -11.58 1.58
N VAL A 250 -8.78 -11.88 2.48
CA VAL A 250 -8.34 -13.26 2.74
C VAL A 250 -9.45 -14.12 3.35
N MET A 251 -10.20 -13.60 4.33
CA MET A 251 -11.33 -14.29 4.97
C MET A 251 -12.47 -14.59 3.98
N ASP A 252 -12.68 -13.74 2.97
CA ASP A 252 -13.61 -14.01 1.87
C ASP A 252 -13.04 -15.05 0.89
N HIS A 253 -12.82 -16.28 1.37
CA HIS A 253 -12.15 -17.36 0.63
C HIS A 253 -13.00 -17.93 -0.52
N CYS A 254 -14.32 -17.77 -0.42
CA CYS A 254 -15.32 -18.23 -1.40
C CYS A 254 -15.98 -17.07 -2.17
N SER A 255 -15.32 -15.91 -2.27
CA SER A 255 -15.78 -14.81 -3.10
C SER A 255 -16.01 -15.24 -4.55
N ASN A 256 -16.91 -14.56 -5.27
CA ASN A 256 -17.26 -14.91 -6.64
C ASN A 256 -16.02 -14.98 -7.56
N ASP A 257 -15.09 -14.03 -7.43
CA ASP A 257 -13.88 -14.00 -8.24
C ASP A 257 -12.92 -15.14 -7.90
N LYS A 258 -12.73 -15.45 -6.62
CA LYS A 258 -11.90 -16.59 -6.20
C LYS A 258 -12.52 -17.92 -6.62
N MET A 259 -13.84 -18.04 -6.54
CA MET A 259 -14.58 -19.22 -7.00
C MET A 259 -14.46 -19.39 -8.52
N ARG A 260 -14.57 -18.31 -9.29
CA ARG A 260 -14.33 -18.31 -10.74
C ARG A 260 -12.92 -18.77 -11.07
N ASN A 261 -11.91 -18.19 -10.44
CA ASN A 261 -10.50 -18.56 -10.66
C ASN A 261 -10.24 -20.03 -10.28
N HIS A 262 -10.74 -20.48 -9.13
CA HIS A 262 -10.60 -21.86 -8.65
C HIS A 262 -11.20 -22.87 -9.65
N LYS A 263 -12.38 -22.57 -10.19
CA LYS A 263 -13.13 -23.50 -11.06
C LYS A 263 -12.71 -23.42 -12.53
N GLU A 264 -12.61 -22.21 -13.08
CA GLU A 264 -12.44 -22.00 -14.53
C GLU A 264 -10.97 -21.99 -14.94
N ILE A 265 -10.11 -21.34 -14.14
CA ILE A 265 -8.68 -21.17 -14.45
C ILE A 265 -7.89 -22.36 -13.92
N GLU A 266 -8.00 -22.65 -12.63
CA GLU A 266 -7.24 -23.73 -11.98
C GLU A 266 -7.84 -25.12 -12.23
N ARG A 267 -9.11 -25.18 -12.64
CA ARG A 267 -9.87 -26.42 -12.90
C ARG A 267 -9.89 -27.35 -11.68
N ASN A 268 -9.97 -26.76 -10.50
CA ASN A 268 -10.08 -27.49 -9.25
C ASN A 268 -11.52 -28.01 -9.06
N PRO A 269 -11.71 -29.20 -8.46
CA PRO A 269 -13.03 -29.83 -8.38
C PRO A 269 -14.06 -29.08 -7.53
N ALA A 270 -13.66 -28.62 -6.33
CA ALA A 270 -14.60 -28.04 -5.37
C ALA A 270 -13.94 -27.05 -4.42
N ARG A 271 -14.70 -26.04 -4.00
CA ARG A 271 -14.38 -25.12 -2.91
C ARG A 271 -15.71 -24.68 -2.29
N LEU A 272 -15.81 -24.70 -0.97
CA LEU A 272 -17.03 -24.32 -0.26
C LEU A 272 -16.73 -23.87 1.16
N GLU A 273 -17.60 -22.99 1.66
CA GLU A 273 -17.64 -22.60 3.07
C GLU A 273 -18.54 -23.56 3.83
N LEU A 274 -17.99 -24.19 4.85
CA LEU A 274 -18.71 -25.06 5.78
C LEU A 274 -19.31 -24.16 6.86
N ARG A 275 -20.53 -23.69 6.64
CA ARG A 275 -21.23 -22.89 7.64
C ARG A 275 -21.59 -23.73 8.87
N HIS A 276 -20.70 -23.68 9.86
CA HIS A 276 -20.99 -24.02 11.24
C HIS A 276 -20.21 -23.06 12.12
N LEU A 277 -20.81 -21.96 12.57
CA LEU A 277 -20.09 -21.04 13.45
C LEU A 277 -20.96 -20.54 14.59
N ALA A 278 -20.32 -20.49 15.75
CA ALA A 278 -20.83 -19.90 16.97
C ALA A 278 -20.28 -18.48 17.19
N ARG A 279 -19.29 -18.03 16.40
CA ARG A 279 -18.58 -16.75 16.56
C ARG A 279 -18.34 -16.04 15.22
N VAL A 280 -18.13 -14.72 15.28
CA VAL A 280 -17.98 -13.83 14.10
C VAL A 280 -16.56 -13.78 13.50
N ASN A 281 -15.55 -14.27 14.22
CA ASN A 281 -14.14 -14.15 13.82
C ASN A 281 -13.52 -15.46 13.31
N GLU A 282 -14.34 -16.45 13.02
CA GLU A 282 -13.94 -17.76 12.52
C GLU A 282 -14.67 -18.08 11.22
N ALA A 283 -14.09 -18.96 10.40
CA ALA A 283 -14.75 -19.56 9.25
C ALA A 283 -14.11 -20.91 8.92
N THR A 284 -14.92 -21.90 8.56
CA THR A 284 -14.41 -23.22 8.14
C THR A 284 -14.64 -23.40 6.66
N PHE A 285 -13.62 -23.86 5.95
CA PHE A 285 -13.65 -24.05 4.51
C PHE A 285 -13.21 -25.45 4.14
N ALA A 286 -13.72 -25.92 3.01
CA ALA A 286 -13.27 -27.14 2.35
C ALA A 286 -12.87 -26.82 0.92
N THR A 287 -11.67 -27.22 0.53
CA THR A 287 -11.12 -27.00 -0.80
C THR A 287 -10.53 -28.28 -1.34
N VAL A 288 -10.90 -28.64 -2.56
CA VAL A 288 -10.32 -29.77 -3.30
C VAL A 288 -9.49 -29.19 -4.42
N VAL A 289 -8.19 -29.46 -4.40
CA VAL A 289 -7.21 -28.94 -5.34
C VAL A 289 -6.77 -30.05 -6.28
N ARG A 290 -6.70 -29.72 -7.57
CA ARG A 290 -6.31 -30.67 -8.61
C ARG A 290 -4.81 -30.94 -8.58
N PHE A 291 -4.42 -32.22 -8.59
CA PHE A 291 -3.01 -32.64 -8.62
C PHE A 291 -2.59 -33.23 -9.99
N PRO A 292 -1.27 -33.28 -10.28
CA PRO A 292 -0.77 -33.82 -11.55
C PRO A 292 -1.18 -35.28 -11.81
N PHE A 293 -1.18 -35.67 -13.09
CA PHE A 293 -1.58 -37.00 -13.55
C PHE A 293 -0.90 -38.15 -12.76
N ARG A 294 -1.69 -39.15 -12.38
CA ARG A 294 -1.41 -40.29 -11.47
C ARG A 294 -1.43 -39.99 -9.97
N LEU A 295 -1.56 -38.74 -9.54
CA LEU A 295 -1.85 -38.40 -8.14
C LEU A 295 -3.33 -38.10 -7.98
N ASP A 296 -3.91 -38.55 -6.87
CA ASP A 296 -5.28 -38.19 -6.51
C ASP A 296 -5.37 -36.69 -6.18
N ASP A 297 -6.55 -36.10 -6.33
CA ASP A 297 -6.76 -34.71 -5.93
C ASP A 297 -6.61 -34.57 -4.40
N ARG A 298 -6.28 -33.36 -3.93
CA ARG A 298 -6.05 -33.11 -2.51
C ARG A 298 -7.18 -32.34 -1.89
N GLU A 299 -7.74 -32.91 -0.85
CA GLU A 299 -8.75 -32.27 -0.03
C GLU A 299 -8.07 -31.59 1.17
N PHE A 300 -8.36 -30.31 1.35
CA PHE A 300 -7.99 -29.53 2.52
C PHE A 300 -9.26 -29.02 3.17
N VAL A 301 -9.48 -29.40 4.42
CA VAL A 301 -10.56 -28.84 5.24
C VAL A 301 -9.90 -28.16 6.42
N PHE A 302 -10.15 -26.88 6.56
CA PHE A 302 -9.43 -26.03 7.49
C PHE A 302 -10.33 -24.95 8.06
N ARG A 303 -9.99 -24.54 9.28
CA ARG A 303 -10.58 -23.41 9.99
C ARG A 303 -9.65 -22.22 9.89
N MET A 304 -10.20 -21.06 9.56
CA MET A 304 -9.55 -19.76 9.62
C MET A 304 -10.09 -19.00 10.82
N ILE A 305 -9.20 -18.39 11.60
CA ILE A 305 -9.57 -17.51 12.72
C ILE A 305 -8.75 -16.24 12.59
N TRP A 306 -9.41 -15.09 12.73
CA TRP A 306 -8.71 -13.80 12.73
C TRP A 306 -8.71 -13.14 14.10
N LYS A 307 -7.65 -12.35 14.32
CA LYS A 307 -7.48 -11.47 15.47
C LYS A 307 -6.94 -10.12 14.98
N SER A 308 -7.59 -9.04 15.41
CA SER A 308 -7.12 -7.68 15.15
C SER A 308 -6.44 -7.11 16.40
N GLU A 309 -5.34 -6.40 16.18
CA GLU A 309 -4.59 -5.62 17.16
C GLU A 309 -4.28 -4.24 16.56
N MET A 310 -3.78 -3.30 17.36
CA MET A 310 -3.50 -1.96 16.88
C MET A 310 -2.52 -2.01 15.69
N ARG A 311 -2.98 -1.56 14.51
CA ARG A 311 -2.23 -1.54 13.24
C ARG A 311 -1.83 -2.91 12.67
N ARG A 312 -2.44 -4.00 13.18
CA ARG A 312 -2.09 -5.35 12.75
C ARG A 312 -3.30 -6.26 12.72
N VAL A 313 -3.39 -7.10 11.70
CA VAL A 313 -4.39 -8.18 11.64
C VAL A 313 -3.69 -9.49 11.37
N MET A 314 -4.01 -10.50 12.18
CA MET A 314 -3.48 -11.86 12.05
C MET A 314 -4.61 -12.80 11.67
N ILE A 315 -4.33 -13.72 10.74
CA ILE A 315 -5.22 -14.82 10.40
C ILE A 315 -4.46 -16.12 10.56
N ALA A 316 -4.95 -16.98 11.43
CA ALA A 316 -4.48 -18.33 11.64
C ALA A 316 -5.35 -19.30 10.82
N LEU A 317 -4.71 -20.23 10.11
CA LEU A 317 -5.36 -21.29 9.34
C LEU A 317 -4.84 -22.63 9.81
N GLU A 318 -5.73 -23.53 10.22
CA GLU A 318 -5.38 -24.87 10.66
C GLU A 318 -6.36 -25.91 10.15
N SER A 319 -5.83 -27.07 9.75
CA SER A 319 -6.66 -28.17 9.26
C SER A 319 -7.51 -28.79 10.36
N VAL A 320 -8.78 -29.05 10.04
CA VAL A 320 -9.72 -29.78 10.88
C VAL A 320 -9.93 -31.18 10.31
N ARG A 321 -10.47 -32.12 11.11
CA ARG A 321 -10.69 -33.52 10.71
C ARG A 321 -12.11 -33.81 10.24
N ASP A 322 -12.86 -32.78 9.86
CA ASP A 322 -14.27 -32.93 9.47
C ASP A 322 -14.41 -33.67 8.13
N GLU A 323 -15.47 -34.47 8.04
CA GLU A 323 -15.94 -35.10 6.82
C GLU A 323 -16.87 -34.14 6.07
N VAL A 324 -16.66 -34.03 4.76
CA VAL A 324 -17.38 -33.05 3.93
C VAL A 324 -18.06 -33.77 2.77
N ASP A 325 -19.37 -33.55 2.66
CA ASP A 325 -20.15 -33.93 1.50
C ASP A 325 -20.11 -32.81 0.45
N TYR A 326 -19.63 -33.14 -0.75
CA TYR A 326 -19.54 -32.22 -1.88
C TYR A 326 -20.71 -32.40 -2.86
N GLY A 327 -21.66 -33.29 -2.57
CA GLY A 327 -22.74 -33.68 -3.48
C GLY A 327 -22.28 -34.52 -4.67
N MET A 328 -21.00 -34.91 -4.71
CA MET A 328 -20.40 -35.73 -5.75
C MET A 328 -19.17 -36.49 -5.22
N SER A 329 -18.92 -37.68 -5.76
CA SER A 329 -17.75 -38.50 -5.39
C SER A 329 -16.61 -38.29 -6.37
N PHE A 330 -15.41 -38.04 -5.84
CA PHE A 330 -14.17 -38.03 -6.60
C PHE A 330 -13.03 -38.58 -5.73
N LYS A 331 -12.05 -39.22 -6.40
CA LYS A 331 -10.90 -39.85 -5.73
C LYS A 331 -9.98 -38.76 -5.19
N LYS A 332 -9.84 -38.71 -3.85
CA LYS A 332 -9.11 -37.67 -3.15
C LYS A 332 -8.26 -38.24 -2.01
N THR A 333 -7.15 -37.57 -1.71
CA THR A 333 -6.33 -37.81 -0.52
C THR A 333 -6.43 -36.58 0.38
N ARG A 334 -6.60 -36.79 1.70
CA ARG A 334 -6.60 -35.69 2.67
C ARG A 334 -5.20 -35.10 2.82
N GLY A 335 -5.09 -33.79 2.64
CA GLY A 335 -3.92 -33.01 2.99
C GLY A 335 -4.17 -32.23 4.29
N PHE A 336 -3.07 -31.82 4.91
CA PHE A 336 -3.04 -30.95 6.07
C PHE A 336 -2.26 -29.68 5.73
N VAL A 337 -2.79 -28.57 6.17
CA VAL A 337 -2.24 -27.24 6.01
C VAL A 337 -2.31 -26.51 7.35
N ARG A 338 -1.22 -25.81 7.65
CA ARG A 338 -1.14 -24.83 8.73
C ARG A 338 -0.54 -23.57 8.15
N SER A 339 -1.21 -22.43 8.30
CA SER A 339 -0.74 -21.18 7.72
C SER A 339 -1.07 -19.98 8.60
N THR A 340 -0.29 -18.91 8.43
CA THR A 340 -0.54 -17.62 9.06
C THR A 340 -0.42 -16.50 8.04
N TRP A 341 -1.37 -15.59 8.08
CA TRP A 341 -1.25 -14.26 7.51
C TRP A 341 -1.00 -13.25 8.62
N LEU A 342 -0.02 -12.39 8.41
CA LEU A 342 0.23 -11.21 9.22
C LEU A 342 0.17 -9.99 8.31
N PHE A 343 -0.77 -9.09 8.60
CA PHE A 343 -0.90 -7.79 7.96
C PHE A 343 -0.48 -6.71 8.95
N GLU A 344 0.44 -5.84 8.52
CA GLU A 344 0.92 -4.73 9.34
C GLU A 344 0.73 -3.41 8.59
N ASP A 345 -0.01 -2.47 9.17
CA ASP A 345 -0.19 -1.15 8.57
C ASP A 345 1.13 -0.39 8.52
N LEU A 346 1.43 0.14 7.35
CA LEU A 346 2.54 1.02 7.07
C LEU A 346 2.06 2.48 7.02
N PRO A 347 2.97 3.46 7.09
CA PRO A 347 2.62 4.84 6.83
C PRO A 347 1.96 4.98 5.46
N GLU A 348 0.96 5.87 5.37
CA GLU A 348 0.32 6.16 4.09
C GLU A 348 1.36 6.72 3.11
N ARG A 349 1.23 6.29 1.86
CA ARG A 349 2.11 6.71 0.76
C ARG A 349 1.24 7.24 -0.37
N GLY A 350 1.42 8.50 -0.74
CA GLY A 350 0.59 9.14 -1.76
C GLY A 350 -0.90 9.20 -1.38
N GLY A 351 -1.24 9.33 -0.09
CA GLY A 351 -2.63 9.31 0.39
C GLY A 351 -3.33 7.95 0.25
N VAL A 352 -2.57 6.88 0.04
CA VAL A 352 -3.04 5.49 -0.02
C VAL A 352 -2.55 4.77 1.23
N LYS A 353 -3.46 4.13 1.96
CA LYS A 353 -3.12 3.22 3.05
C LYS A 353 -2.34 2.05 2.50
N GLN A 354 -1.30 1.66 3.22
CA GLN A 354 -0.49 0.51 2.82
C GLN A 354 -0.37 -0.46 3.98
N CYS A 355 -0.31 -1.74 3.67
CA CYS A 355 0.07 -2.75 4.65
C CYS A 355 1.12 -3.71 4.07
N ARG A 356 1.95 -4.25 4.95
CA ARG A 356 2.82 -5.38 4.63
C ARG A 356 2.07 -6.66 4.90
N ALA A 357 1.88 -7.48 3.87
CA ALA A 357 1.33 -8.82 3.99
C ALA A 357 2.47 -9.85 4.08
N THR A 358 2.49 -10.63 5.15
CA THR A 358 3.38 -11.79 5.31
C THR A 358 2.52 -13.04 5.38
N PHE A 359 2.72 -13.95 4.44
CA PHE A 359 2.03 -15.23 4.39
C PHE A 359 3.04 -16.37 4.60
N VAL A 360 2.85 -17.16 5.65
CA VAL A 360 3.66 -18.35 5.91
C VAL A 360 2.74 -19.56 5.88
N THR A 361 3.13 -20.60 5.15
CA THR A 361 2.32 -21.81 4.99
C THR A 361 3.18 -23.06 5.10
N GLN A 362 2.69 -24.03 5.86
CA GLN A 362 3.18 -25.40 5.92
C GLN A 362 2.14 -26.30 5.27
N LEU A 363 2.58 -27.04 4.27
CA LEU A 363 1.71 -27.89 3.46
C LEU A 363 2.18 -29.33 3.51
N ASP A 364 1.38 -30.19 4.14
CA ASP A 364 1.45 -31.64 3.98
C ASP A 364 0.33 -32.07 3.02
N ALA A 365 0.69 -32.33 1.77
CA ALA A 365 -0.29 -32.75 0.79
C ALA A 365 -0.73 -34.23 0.94
N GLY A 366 -0.20 -34.99 1.91
CA GLY A 366 -0.60 -36.37 2.18
C GLY A 366 -0.15 -37.37 1.12
N GLY A 367 0.07 -38.62 1.55
CA GLY A 367 0.64 -39.69 0.71
C GLY A 367 2.13 -39.49 0.37
N ILE A 368 2.63 -40.25 -0.61
CA ILE A 368 4.00 -40.14 -1.12
C ILE A 368 3.96 -39.23 -2.36
N ILE A 369 4.50 -38.02 -2.24
CA ILE A 369 4.50 -37.03 -3.31
C ILE A 369 5.94 -36.70 -3.71
N PRO A 370 6.28 -36.73 -5.00
CA PRO A 370 7.60 -36.29 -5.46
C PRO A 370 7.88 -34.83 -5.12
N ILE A 371 9.12 -34.51 -4.71
CA ILE A 371 9.54 -33.14 -4.36
C ILE A 371 9.24 -32.12 -5.47
N TRP A 372 9.40 -32.51 -6.75
CA TRP A 372 9.11 -31.61 -7.87
C TRP A 372 7.64 -31.12 -7.90
N VAL A 373 6.70 -31.90 -7.37
CA VAL A 373 5.29 -31.49 -7.25
C VAL A 373 5.14 -30.43 -6.16
N VAL A 374 5.86 -30.58 -5.06
CA VAL A 374 5.89 -29.62 -3.95
C VAL A 374 6.52 -28.30 -4.41
N ASP A 375 7.68 -28.37 -5.08
CA ASP A 375 8.34 -27.21 -5.70
C ASP A 375 7.44 -26.47 -6.69
N LYS A 376 6.48 -27.17 -7.32
CA LYS A 376 5.50 -26.56 -8.23
C LYS A 376 4.28 -25.97 -7.52
N LYS A 377 3.80 -26.60 -6.43
CA LYS A 377 2.55 -26.22 -5.76
C LYS A 377 2.74 -25.16 -4.68
N VAL A 378 3.88 -25.11 -3.99
CA VAL A 378 4.16 -24.08 -2.98
C VAL A 378 4.15 -22.67 -3.58
N PRO A 379 4.84 -22.39 -4.72
CA PRO A 379 4.75 -21.07 -5.36
C PRO A 379 3.33 -20.68 -5.77
N VAL A 380 2.52 -21.64 -6.24
CA VAL A 380 1.12 -21.39 -6.61
C VAL A 380 0.31 -20.96 -5.38
N GLN A 381 0.52 -21.60 -4.23
CA GLN A 381 -0.13 -21.19 -2.98
C GLN A 381 0.35 -19.82 -2.51
N LEU A 382 1.66 -19.55 -2.57
CA LEU A 382 2.23 -18.24 -2.25
C LEU A 382 1.77 -17.13 -3.21
N GLY A 383 1.29 -17.51 -4.41
CA GLY A 383 0.61 -16.64 -5.36
C GLY A 383 -0.63 -15.94 -4.79
N ALA A 384 -1.17 -16.38 -3.64
CA ALA A 384 -2.20 -15.63 -2.93
C ALA A 384 -1.76 -14.21 -2.54
N VAL A 385 -0.47 -14.00 -2.20
CA VAL A 385 0.07 -12.66 -1.90
C VAL A 385 0.10 -11.79 -3.16
N HIS A 386 0.42 -12.39 -4.31
CA HIS A 386 0.37 -11.72 -5.61
C HIS A 386 -1.05 -11.30 -5.97
N ALA A 387 -2.02 -12.22 -5.85
CA ALA A 387 -3.43 -11.92 -6.14
C ALA A 387 -3.96 -10.79 -5.24
N LEU A 388 -3.58 -10.79 -3.96
CA LEU A 388 -3.92 -9.72 -3.04
C LEU A 388 -3.29 -8.38 -3.44
N ALA A 389 -2.00 -8.37 -3.81
CA ALA A 389 -1.31 -7.16 -4.24
C ALA A 389 -1.90 -6.58 -5.54
N ASP A 390 -2.28 -7.46 -6.48
CA ASP A 390 -2.92 -7.06 -7.74
C ASP A 390 -4.31 -6.48 -7.52
N GLU A 391 -5.12 -7.06 -6.62
CA GLU A 391 -6.48 -6.60 -6.32
C GLU A 391 -6.50 -5.15 -5.83
N PHE A 392 -5.60 -4.82 -4.91
CA PHE A 392 -5.57 -3.51 -4.26
C PHE A 392 -4.66 -2.50 -4.96
N ARG A 393 -4.00 -2.87 -6.06
CA ARG A 393 -2.97 -2.04 -6.73
C ARG A 393 -3.48 -0.63 -7.07
N GLN A 394 -2.82 0.39 -6.53
CA GLN A 394 -3.14 1.81 -6.74
C GLN A 394 -1.94 2.61 -7.26
N ASP A 395 -1.13 2.01 -8.15
CA ASP A 395 0.12 2.59 -8.66
C ASP A 395 -0.07 4.02 -9.20
N GLU A 396 -1.07 4.24 -10.05
CA GLU A 396 -1.31 5.54 -10.68
C GLU A 396 -1.64 6.63 -9.65
N LYS A 397 -2.47 6.30 -8.64
CA LYS A 397 -2.84 7.24 -7.59
C LYS A 397 -1.64 7.61 -6.74
N VAL A 398 -0.86 6.62 -6.29
CA VAL A 398 0.36 6.85 -5.49
C VAL A 398 1.35 7.70 -6.28
N ASP A 399 1.63 7.32 -7.52
CA ASP A 399 2.57 8.03 -8.40
C ASP A 399 2.10 9.48 -8.67
N SER A 400 0.80 9.70 -8.92
CA SER A 400 0.25 11.03 -9.17
C SER A 400 0.39 11.97 -7.97
N VAL A 401 0.20 11.47 -6.74
CA VAL A 401 0.34 12.27 -5.52
C VAL A 401 1.81 12.56 -5.25
N GLU A 402 2.71 11.59 -5.42
CA GLU A 402 4.16 11.82 -5.25
C GLU A 402 4.69 12.88 -6.22
N VAL A 403 4.32 12.78 -7.50
CA VAL A 403 4.66 13.78 -8.51
C VAL A 403 4.02 15.13 -8.18
N GLY A 404 2.75 15.15 -7.78
CA GLY A 404 2.02 16.37 -7.42
C GLY A 404 2.61 17.11 -6.21
N VAL A 405 3.11 16.37 -5.20
CA VAL A 405 3.80 16.94 -4.04
C VAL A 405 5.07 17.66 -4.48
N LEU A 406 5.88 17.05 -5.35
CA LEU A 406 7.09 17.69 -5.87
C LEU A 406 6.75 18.88 -6.78
N ALA A 407 5.73 18.77 -7.64
CA ALA A 407 5.29 19.87 -8.49
C ALA A 407 4.83 21.09 -7.66
N THR A 408 4.09 20.83 -6.58
CA THR A 408 3.64 21.88 -5.64
C THR A 408 4.84 22.52 -4.93
N PHE A 409 5.79 21.70 -4.48
CA PHE A 409 7.03 22.19 -3.88
C PHE A 409 7.81 23.11 -4.82
N ILE A 410 8.02 22.69 -6.08
CA ILE A 410 8.70 23.49 -7.10
C ILE A 410 7.94 24.81 -7.33
N ARG A 411 6.61 24.79 -7.35
CA ARG A 411 5.79 26.00 -7.58
C ARG A 411 5.91 27.02 -6.46
N GLU A 412 5.85 26.56 -5.20
CA GLU A 412 5.65 27.44 -4.05
C GLU A 412 6.96 27.82 -3.35
N ARG A 413 7.95 26.92 -3.32
CA ARG A 413 9.10 27.04 -2.41
C ARG A 413 10.44 27.21 -3.11
N TRP A 414 10.49 27.20 -4.44
CA TRP A 414 11.75 27.33 -5.18
C TRP A 414 12.54 28.62 -4.86
N LYS A 415 11.86 29.70 -4.48
CA LYS A 415 12.50 30.99 -4.13
C LYS A 415 13.26 30.92 -2.79
N ASP A 416 12.94 29.95 -1.94
CA ASP A 416 13.58 29.74 -0.64
C ASP A 416 14.83 28.86 -0.74
N GLU A 417 15.05 28.22 -1.89
CA GLU A 417 16.13 27.25 -2.07
C GLU A 417 17.51 27.93 -2.16
N VAL A 418 18.46 27.41 -1.37
CA VAL A 418 19.85 27.85 -1.36
C VAL A 418 20.71 26.80 -2.05
N TYR A 419 21.31 27.19 -3.18
CA TYR A 419 22.17 26.33 -3.98
C TYR A 419 23.63 26.50 -3.59
N SER A 420 24.35 25.40 -3.43
CA SER A 420 25.79 25.41 -3.22
C SER A 420 26.55 25.90 -4.46
N GLU A 421 27.83 26.29 -4.27
CA GLU A 421 28.71 26.65 -5.38
C GLU A 421 28.89 25.47 -6.37
N GLU A 422 28.97 24.25 -5.85
CA GLU A 422 29.11 23.03 -6.65
C GLU A 422 27.88 22.78 -7.52
N GLU A 423 26.67 22.92 -6.96
CA GLU A 423 25.41 22.75 -7.69
C GLU A 423 25.25 23.81 -8.79
N ASN A 424 25.55 25.08 -8.49
CA ASN A 424 25.52 26.13 -9.50
C ASN A 424 26.56 25.88 -10.61
N ALA A 425 27.77 25.42 -10.26
CA ALA A 425 28.80 25.10 -11.22
C ALA A 425 28.41 23.89 -12.11
N LEU A 426 27.75 22.87 -11.56
CA LEU A 426 27.22 21.73 -12.32
C LEU A 426 26.19 22.20 -13.35
N LEU A 427 25.21 23.01 -12.92
CA LEU A 427 24.18 23.55 -13.81
C LEU A 427 24.80 24.37 -14.95
N GLU A 428 25.78 25.22 -14.64
CA GLU A 428 26.44 26.06 -15.64
C GLU A 428 27.29 25.22 -16.60
N ARG A 429 28.03 24.20 -16.13
CA ARG A 429 28.75 23.25 -17.00
C ARG A 429 27.79 22.52 -17.94
N ALA A 430 26.69 21.98 -17.41
CA ALA A 430 25.69 21.29 -18.21
C ALA A 430 25.08 22.23 -19.26
N ARG A 431 24.68 23.44 -18.83
CA ARG A 431 24.13 24.47 -19.72
C ARG A 431 25.12 24.86 -20.82
N GLN A 432 26.36 25.23 -20.49
CA GLN A 432 27.37 25.64 -21.47
C GLN A 432 27.67 24.52 -22.47
N LYS A 433 27.77 23.27 -21.99
CA LYS A 433 28.03 22.11 -22.83
C LYS A 433 26.95 21.93 -23.88
N PHE A 434 25.68 21.94 -23.49
CA PHE A 434 24.58 21.69 -24.43
C PHE A 434 24.17 22.96 -25.18
N GLU A 435 23.93 24.08 -24.50
CA GLU A 435 23.58 25.35 -25.16
C GLU A 435 24.70 25.91 -26.05
N GLY A 436 25.96 25.79 -25.61
CA GLY A 436 27.13 26.18 -26.40
C GLY A 436 27.35 25.29 -27.64
N SER A 437 27.07 23.98 -27.52
CA SER A 437 27.15 23.06 -28.66
C SER A 437 26.20 23.38 -29.81
N PHE A 438 25.19 24.23 -29.59
CA PHE A 438 24.28 24.69 -30.63
C PHE A 438 24.82 25.81 -31.51
N LYS A 439 25.90 26.49 -31.11
CA LYS A 439 26.34 27.74 -31.76
C LYS A 439 27.49 27.58 -32.75
N GLU A 440 28.20 26.44 -32.78
CA GLU A 440 29.39 26.29 -33.63
C GLU A 440 29.46 24.96 -34.40
N GLY A 441 29.53 25.04 -35.75
CA GLY A 441 30.22 24.11 -36.65
C GLY A 441 29.83 22.62 -36.69
N LYS A 442 28.98 22.14 -35.78
CA LYS A 442 28.58 20.73 -35.69
C LYS A 442 27.42 20.45 -36.64
N VAL A 443 27.60 19.44 -37.49
CA VAL A 443 26.53 18.93 -38.34
C VAL A 443 25.61 18.05 -37.50
N TRP A 444 24.38 18.52 -37.28
CA TRP A 444 23.33 17.76 -36.62
C TRP A 444 22.56 16.94 -37.65
N THR A 445 22.44 15.64 -37.41
CA THR A 445 21.66 14.74 -38.24
C THR A 445 20.26 14.62 -37.66
N ARG A 446 19.25 14.94 -38.46
CA ARG A 446 17.85 14.75 -38.05
C ARG A 446 17.55 13.26 -37.93
N LEU A 447 16.99 12.86 -36.79
CA LEU A 447 16.55 11.51 -36.54
C LEU A 447 15.06 11.37 -36.84
N LYS A 448 14.64 10.20 -37.32
CA LYS A 448 13.22 9.88 -37.49
C LYS A 448 12.63 9.59 -36.10
N SER A 449 11.83 10.53 -35.60
CA SER A 449 11.08 10.34 -34.35
C SER A 449 9.91 9.37 -34.58
N PRO A 450 9.63 8.46 -33.63
CA PRO A 450 8.40 7.67 -33.61
C PRO A 450 7.17 8.52 -33.23
N ASP A 451 7.37 9.66 -32.58
CA ASP A 451 6.33 10.64 -32.25
C ASP A 451 6.46 11.88 -33.15
N VAL A 452 5.40 12.20 -33.90
CA VAL A 452 5.38 13.31 -34.87
C VAL A 452 5.57 14.68 -34.22
N PHE A 453 5.26 14.81 -32.93
CA PHE A 453 5.38 16.06 -32.18
C PHE A 453 6.75 16.25 -31.54
N VAL A 454 7.61 15.22 -31.55
CA VAL A 454 8.95 15.29 -30.97
C VAL A 454 9.98 15.43 -32.09
N LYS A 455 10.73 16.53 -32.06
CA LYS A 455 11.83 16.77 -33.00
C LYS A 455 13.11 16.21 -32.40
N MET A 456 13.73 15.26 -33.09
CA MET A 456 14.97 14.61 -32.65
C MET A 456 16.12 14.87 -33.63
N GLU A 457 17.29 15.11 -33.09
CA GLU A 457 18.53 15.22 -33.84
C GLU A 457 19.69 14.69 -33.01
N ALA A 458 20.75 14.26 -33.68
CA ALA A 458 21.96 13.80 -33.02
C ALA A 458 23.21 14.20 -33.79
N THR A 459 24.32 14.29 -33.07
CA THR A 459 25.65 14.49 -33.62
C THR A 459 26.66 13.62 -32.87
N PHE A 460 27.75 13.29 -33.55
CA PHE A 460 28.84 12.51 -32.96
C PHE A 460 29.97 13.46 -32.57
N GLU A 461 30.41 13.39 -31.32
CA GLU A 461 31.62 14.09 -30.91
C GLU A 461 32.85 13.26 -31.28
N LYS A 462 33.79 13.89 -32.00
CA LYS A 462 35.09 13.29 -32.30
C LYS A 462 35.99 13.38 -31.07
N GLY A 463 36.15 12.25 -30.38
CA GLY A 463 37.09 11.99 -29.29
C GLY A 463 37.37 10.49 -29.20
N GLY A 464 38.36 10.06 -28.40
CA GLY A 464 38.84 8.67 -28.35
C GLY A 464 37.81 7.59 -27.97
N SER A 465 36.63 8.00 -27.51
CA SER A 465 35.41 7.20 -27.38
C SER A 465 34.28 7.96 -28.08
N VAL A 466 33.54 7.30 -28.97
CA VAL A 466 32.46 7.94 -29.75
C VAL A 466 31.31 8.27 -28.82
N ALA A 467 31.32 9.47 -28.23
CA ALA A 467 30.22 9.99 -27.44
C ALA A 467 29.12 10.51 -28.37
N LEU A 468 27.91 10.02 -28.17
CA LEU A 468 26.74 10.39 -28.96
C LEU A 468 25.98 11.48 -28.23
N VAL A 469 25.75 12.61 -28.90
CA VAL A 469 24.99 13.72 -28.36
C VAL A 469 23.65 13.78 -29.10
N GLY A 470 22.56 13.66 -28.36
CA GLY A 470 21.20 13.76 -28.88
C GLY A 470 20.47 14.96 -28.30
N ARG A 471 19.55 15.52 -29.10
CA ARG A 471 18.60 16.55 -28.69
C ARG A 471 17.20 16.12 -29.10
N ALA A 472 16.26 16.29 -28.17
CA ALA A 472 14.83 16.21 -28.42
C ALA A 472 14.15 17.51 -27.95
N ALA A 473 13.16 17.99 -28.70
CA ALA A 473 12.35 19.12 -28.27
C ALA A 473 10.89 18.91 -28.65
N THR A 474 9.99 19.32 -27.75
CA THR A 474 8.53 19.27 -27.96
C THR A 474 7.81 20.31 -27.10
N VAL A 475 6.49 20.44 -27.30
CA VAL A 475 5.60 21.20 -26.42
C VAL A 475 4.73 20.19 -25.68
N VAL A 476 4.65 20.36 -24.37
CA VAL A 476 3.90 19.50 -23.45
C VAL A 476 2.76 20.33 -22.86
N GLU A 477 1.57 19.75 -22.79
CA GLU A 477 0.32 20.40 -22.38
C GLU A 477 0.13 20.35 -20.85
N ALA A 478 1.18 20.79 -20.14
CA ALA A 478 1.24 20.85 -18.69
C ALA A 478 2.07 22.05 -18.24
N THR A 479 2.11 22.29 -16.92
CA THR A 479 2.93 23.34 -16.34
C THR A 479 4.41 22.95 -16.31
N ILE A 480 5.31 23.92 -16.13
CA ILE A 480 6.75 23.64 -16.01
C ILE A 480 7.00 22.74 -14.78
N GLU A 481 6.25 22.95 -13.71
CA GLU A 481 6.39 22.26 -12.44
C GLU A 481 5.94 20.80 -12.53
N ASP A 482 4.84 20.52 -13.25
CA ASP A 482 4.37 19.15 -13.47
C ASP A 482 5.32 18.37 -14.38
N CYS A 483 5.81 18.99 -15.46
CA CYS A 483 6.79 18.37 -16.36
C CYS A 483 8.10 18.06 -15.62
N ALA A 484 8.59 19.02 -14.83
CA ALA A 484 9.77 18.89 -13.99
C ALA A 484 9.61 17.77 -12.97
N ALA A 485 8.53 17.78 -12.20
CA ALA A 485 8.31 16.82 -11.13
C ALA A 485 8.21 15.38 -11.66
N TRP A 486 7.62 15.19 -12.83
CA TRP A 486 7.58 13.88 -13.50
C TRP A 486 8.97 13.37 -13.89
N GLU A 487 9.86 14.26 -14.34
CA GLU A 487 11.25 13.93 -14.66
C GLU A 487 12.10 13.64 -13.42
N LEU A 488 11.92 14.44 -12.37
CA LEU A 488 12.72 14.38 -11.14
C LEU A 488 12.30 13.22 -10.23
N THR A 489 11.02 12.83 -10.26
CA THR A 489 10.50 11.69 -9.48
C THR A 489 10.80 10.39 -10.21
N ARG A 490 12.08 9.98 -10.20
CA ARG A 490 12.52 8.82 -10.99
C ARG A 490 11.96 7.51 -10.47
N MET A 491 11.74 7.38 -9.16
CA MET A 491 11.39 6.13 -8.46
C MET A 491 9.88 5.87 -8.33
N THR A 492 9.04 6.49 -9.16
CA THR A 492 7.62 6.10 -9.25
C THR A 492 7.49 4.65 -9.73
N ARG A 493 6.38 4.00 -9.38
CA ARG A 493 6.16 2.57 -9.66
C ARG A 493 6.06 2.30 -11.15
N GLU A 494 5.36 3.17 -11.88
CA GLU A 494 5.30 3.16 -13.35
C GLU A 494 6.72 3.10 -13.95
N ARG A 495 7.61 3.97 -13.47
CA ARG A 495 8.97 4.08 -13.99
C ARG A 495 9.87 2.92 -13.59
N VAL A 496 9.69 2.37 -12.39
CA VAL A 496 10.40 1.16 -11.95
C VAL A 496 10.02 -0.01 -12.86
N LYS A 497 8.73 -0.20 -13.12
CA LYS A 497 8.22 -1.23 -14.02
C LYS A 497 8.76 -1.07 -15.43
N ASP A 498 8.76 0.14 -15.97
CA ASP A 498 9.28 0.40 -17.31
C ASP A 498 10.79 0.17 -17.40
N HIS A 499 11.56 0.56 -16.38
CA HIS A 499 13.00 0.28 -16.33
C HIS A 499 13.29 -1.22 -16.53
N TYR A 500 12.61 -2.10 -15.80
CA TYR A 500 12.81 -3.54 -15.94
C TYR A 500 12.31 -4.09 -17.29
N LYS A 501 11.22 -3.56 -17.85
CA LYS A 501 10.78 -3.94 -19.22
C LYS A 501 11.84 -3.62 -20.29
N PHE A 502 12.62 -2.56 -20.10
CA PHE A 502 13.64 -2.11 -21.05
C PHE A 502 15.04 -2.72 -20.80
N GLY A 503 15.12 -3.80 -20.01
CA GLY A 503 16.38 -4.48 -19.70
C GLY A 503 17.14 -3.87 -18.52
N GLY A 504 16.49 -2.98 -17.76
CA GLY A 504 17.00 -2.52 -16.47
C GLY A 504 17.21 -3.67 -15.50
N VAL A 505 18.25 -3.58 -14.68
CA VAL A 505 18.65 -4.64 -13.74
C VAL A 505 18.66 -4.15 -12.31
N ASP A 506 19.03 -2.89 -12.11
CA ASP A 506 19.14 -2.29 -10.78
C ASP A 506 18.96 -0.78 -10.90
N ARG A 507 18.37 -0.16 -9.89
CA ARG A 507 18.13 1.29 -9.85
C ARG A 507 17.94 1.78 -8.43
N LYS A 508 18.58 2.89 -8.09
CA LYS A 508 18.51 3.51 -6.77
C LYS A 508 18.65 5.02 -6.88
N VAL A 509 17.88 5.76 -6.08
CA VAL A 509 18.02 7.21 -5.93
C VAL A 509 18.33 7.49 -4.48
N ASP A 510 19.41 8.22 -4.24
CA ASP A 510 19.79 8.75 -2.94
C ASP A 510 19.58 10.27 -2.96
N LYS A 511 18.68 10.76 -2.11
CA LYS A 511 18.38 12.19 -2.04
C LYS A 511 19.48 12.94 -1.28
N LEU A 512 20.04 13.98 -1.91
CA LEU A 512 21.11 14.78 -1.31
C LEU A 512 20.55 16.08 -0.72
N SER A 513 19.67 16.75 -1.45
CA SER A 513 18.94 17.95 -1.05
C SER A 513 17.53 17.93 -1.64
N TYR A 514 16.76 19.02 -1.49
CA TYR A 514 15.47 19.15 -2.19
C TYR A 514 15.63 19.34 -3.70
N HIS A 515 16.80 19.82 -4.13
CA HIS A 515 17.09 20.18 -5.51
C HIS A 515 18.23 19.39 -6.15
N SER A 516 18.80 18.42 -5.42
CA SER A 516 19.83 17.53 -5.91
C SER A 516 19.63 16.10 -5.41
N ASP A 517 19.74 15.15 -6.33
CA ASP A 517 19.75 13.72 -6.04
C ASP A 517 20.93 13.03 -6.74
N MET A 518 21.33 11.88 -6.21
CA MET A 518 22.21 10.93 -6.86
C MET A 518 21.39 9.75 -7.39
N TYR A 519 21.59 9.38 -8.65
CA TYR A 519 20.86 8.34 -9.33
C TYR A 519 21.81 7.26 -9.86
N TYR A 520 21.66 6.05 -9.33
CA TYR A 520 22.29 4.84 -9.83
C TYR A 520 21.30 4.05 -10.67
N PHE A 521 21.75 3.53 -11.81
CA PHE A 521 20.99 2.53 -12.55
C PHE A 521 21.90 1.64 -13.40
N ALA A 522 21.43 0.43 -13.67
CA ALA A 522 22.11 -0.55 -14.50
C ALA A 522 21.17 -1.15 -15.54
N VAL A 523 21.70 -1.41 -16.74
CA VAL A 523 20.95 -1.93 -17.89
C VAL A 523 21.73 -3.06 -18.55
N ASP A 524 21.04 -4.17 -18.81
CA ASP A 524 21.44 -5.21 -19.73
C ASP A 524 20.86 -4.91 -21.12
N PHE A 525 21.75 -4.74 -22.10
CA PHE A 525 21.33 -4.49 -23.48
C PHE A 525 20.88 -5.74 -24.23
N GLY A 526 20.95 -6.93 -23.62
CA GLY A 526 20.51 -8.20 -24.21
C GLY A 526 21.43 -8.72 -25.32
N ILE A 527 22.65 -8.17 -25.43
CA ILE A 527 23.63 -8.58 -26.44
C ILE A 527 24.56 -9.61 -25.81
N LYS A 528 24.52 -10.84 -26.31
CA LYS A 528 25.39 -11.92 -25.84
C LYS A 528 26.86 -11.50 -25.90
N SER A 529 27.60 -11.77 -24.82
CA SER A 529 29.01 -11.40 -24.62
C SER A 529 29.30 -9.92 -24.35
N PHE A 530 28.29 -9.06 -24.26
CA PHE A 530 28.47 -7.68 -23.80
C PHE A 530 28.22 -7.59 -22.29
N ALA A 531 29.10 -6.87 -21.59
CA ALA A 531 28.91 -6.55 -20.18
C ALA A 531 27.70 -5.62 -19.97
N LEU A 532 27.08 -5.67 -18.79
CA LEU A 532 26.02 -4.74 -18.42
C LEU A 532 26.62 -3.33 -18.27
N ARG A 533 25.80 -2.30 -18.49
CA ARG A 533 26.23 -0.92 -18.25
C ARG A 533 25.60 -0.42 -16.97
N GLU A 534 26.38 0.28 -16.17
CA GLU A 534 25.89 1.04 -15.03
C GLU A 534 26.27 2.51 -15.16
N TRP A 535 25.44 3.35 -14.57
CA TRP A 535 25.61 4.79 -14.48
C TRP A 535 25.44 5.22 -13.03
N LEU A 536 26.20 6.23 -12.65
CA LEU A 536 26.03 6.93 -11.40
C LEU A 536 26.10 8.42 -11.72
N VAL A 537 24.95 9.08 -11.62
CA VAL A 537 24.82 10.48 -12.03
C VAL A 537 24.26 11.30 -10.88
N LYS A 538 24.83 12.48 -10.66
CA LYS A 538 24.25 13.52 -9.82
C LYS A 538 23.41 14.42 -10.72
N PHE A 539 22.23 14.80 -10.27
CA PHE A 539 21.43 15.80 -10.97
C PHE A 539 20.96 16.89 -10.04
N VAL A 540 20.87 18.09 -10.59
CA VAL A 540 20.46 19.31 -9.90
C VAL A 540 19.41 20.00 -10.75
N TRP A 541 18.34 20.51 -10.12
CA TRP A 541 17.35 21.35 -10.79
C TRP A 541 17.31 22.76 -10.21
N LYS A 542 17.01 23.74 -11.05
CA LYS A 542 16.89 25.15 -10.63
C LYS A 542 15.89 25.91 -11.49
N MET A 543 15.02 26.66 -10.83
CA MET A 543 14.25 27.72 -11.46
C MET A 543 15.18 28.91 -11.72
N VAL A 544 15.35 29.27 -13.00
CA VAL A 544 16.17 30.43 -13.41
C VAL A 544 15.37 31.72 -13.24
N ASP A 545 14.09 31.66 -13.61
CA ASP A 545 13.09 32.71 -13.48
C ASP A 545 11.69 32.08 -13.46
N GLU A 546 10.63 32.88 -13.39
CA GLU A 546 9.23 32.41 -13.30
C GLU A 546 8.74 31.62 -14.53
N ASN A 547 9.47 31.72 -15.64
CA ASN A 547 9.13 31.09 -16.91
C ASN A 547 10.10 29.98 -17.32
N THR A 548 11.25 29.85 -16.65
CA THR A 548 12.34 28.98 -17.09
C THR A 548 12.89 28.14 -15.95
N MET A 549 12.88 26.82 -16.15
CA MET A 549 13.57 25.86 -15.27
C MET A 549 14.62 25.08 -16.04
N ILE A 550 15.74 24.77 -15.38
CA ILE A 550 16.78 23.91 -15.92
C ILE A 550 17.07 22.73 -15.00
N VAL A 551 17.49 21.61 -15.57
CA VAL A 551 17.99 20.44 -14.83
C VAL A 551 19.29 19.97 -15.49
N GLY A 552 20.36 19.86 -14.71
CA GLY A 552 21.65 19.36 -15.17
C GLY A 552 21.95 18.00 -14.56
N TYR A 553 22.49 17.09 -15.37
CA TYR A 553 22.98 15.78 -14.97
C TYR A 553 24.47 15.68 -15.31
N GLU A 554 25.27 15.19 -14.35
CA GLU A 554 26.69 14.94 -14.52
C GLU A 554 27.07 13.61 -13.85
N ASP A 555 28.10 12.95 -14.38
CA ASP A 555 28.64 11.74 -13.75
C ASP A 555 29.22 12.09 -12.37
N THR A 556 29.06 11.17 -11.41
CA THR A 556 29.61 11.32 -10.06
C THR A 556 30.24 10.01 -9.59
N GLU A 557 31.04 10.09 -8.55
CA GLU A 557 31.63 8.95 -7.85
C GLU A 557 31.11 8.90 -6.42
N ASP A 558 30.93 7.70 -5.88
CA ASP A 558 30.50 7.47 -4.50
C ASP A 558 31.04 6.11 -4.01
N ASP A 559 31.55 6.08 -2.78
CA ASP A 559 32.18 4.90 -2.18
C ASP A 559 31.20 3.76 -1.91
N ASN A 560 29.90 4.04 -1.83
CA ASN A 560 28.85 3.01 -1.74
C ASN A 560 28.55 2.36 -3.10
N PHE A 561 28.99 2.98 -4.19
CA PHE A 561 28.84 2.49 -5.56
C PHE A 561 30.21 2.41 -6.29
N PRO A 562 31.20 1.71 -5.71
CA PRO A 562 32.56 1.73 -6.20
C PRO A 562 32.68 1.06 -7.58
N ILE A 563 33.48 1.68 -8.45
CA ILE A 563 33.76 1.19 -9.80
C ILE A 563 34.46 -0.18 -9.70
N GLY A 564 33.95 -1.19 -10.42
CA GLY A 564 34.63 -2.48 -10.60
C GLY A 564 34.40 -3.54 -9.52
N VAL A 565 33.65 -3.26 -8.45
CA VAL A 565 33.25 -4.30 -7.48
C VAL A 565 32.36 -5.36 -8.15
N ARG A 566 31.48 -4.92 -9.06
CA ARG A 566 30.70 -5.81 -9.92
C ARG A 566 31.53 -6.13 -11.18
N LYS A 567 32.45 -7.10 -11.11
CA LYS A 567 33.39 -7.51 -12.22
C LYS A 567 32.76 -7.75 -13.61
N LYS A 568 31.42 -7.80 -13.71
CA LYS A 568 30.65 -8.01 -14.94
C LYS A 568 30.04 -6.73 -15.54
N TYR A 569 30.27 -5.57 -14.93
CA TYR A 569 29.65 -4.29 -15.28
C TYR A 569 30.71 -3.35 -15.85
N VAL A 570 30.30 -2.53 -16.81
CA VAL A 570 31.10 -1.43 -17.38
C VAL A 570 30.43 -0.12 -16.97
N ARG A 571 31.17 0.75 -16.27
CA ARG A 571 30.70 2.08 -15.91
C ARG A 571 30.63 2.95 -17.18
N ALA A 572 29.42 3.27 -17.60
CA ALA A 572 29.16 4.21 -18.66
C ALA A 572 29.11 5.65 -18.11
N SER A 573 29.28 6.62 -19.00
CA SER A 573 29.23 8.05 -18.70
C SER A 573 28.01 8.66 -19.41
N SER A 574 27.28 9.52 -18.69
CA SER A 574 26.10 10.19 -19.21
C SER A 574 25.93 11.58 -18.60
N GLY A 575 26.00 12.61 -19.45
CA GLY A 575 25.56 13.96 -19.09
C GLY A 575 24.22 14.28 -19.75
N ALA A 576 23.34 14.98 -19.05
CA ALA A 576 22.05 15.42 -19.60
C ALA A 576 21.71 16.85 -19.18
N PHE A 577 20.91 17.51 -19.99
CA PHE A 577 20.39 18.84 -19.70
C PHE A 577 18.95 18.95 -20.16
N TRP A 578 18.11 19.42 -19.25
CA TRP A 578 16.72 19.74 -19.52
C TRP A 578 16.51 21.23 -19.37
N LYS A 579 15.71 21.78 -20.28
CA LYS A 579 15.22 23.14 -20.22
C LYS A 579 13.72 23.13 -20.42
N TYR A 580 13.01 23.75 -19.48
CA TYR A 580 11.56 23.91 -19.48
C TYR A 580 11.26 25.40 -19.62
N GLU A 581 10.49 25.77 -20.64
CA GLU A 581 10.11 27.16 -20.90
C GLU A 581 8.59 27.26 -20.94
N ARG A 582 8.01 28.14 -20.11
CA ARG A 582 6.57 28.43 -20.10
C ARG A 582 6.18 29.11 -21.40
N LEU A 583 5.11 28.63 -22.03
CA LEU A 583 4.51 29.21 -23.23
C LEU A 583 3.11 29.75 -22.90
N PRO A 584 2.53 30.62 -23.75
CA PRO A 584 1.14 31.05 -23.61
C PRO A 584 0.18 29.86 -23.60
N GLU A 585 -0.83 29.92 -22.74
CA GLU A 585 -1.86 28.89 -22.66
C GLU A 585 -2.66 28.80 -23.96
N VAL A 586 -3.11 27.59 -24.29
CA VAL A 586 -3.98 27.33 -25.43
C VAL A 586 -5.29 26.79 -24.90
N SER A 587 -6.38 27.53 -25.12
CA SER A 587 -7.72 27.18 -24.62
C SER A 587 -7.76 26.94 -23.09
N GLY A 588 -7.00 27.71 -22.31
CA GLY A 588 -6.90 27.54 -20.84
C GLY A 588 -6.04 26.36 -20.40
N THR A 589 -5.34 25.69 -21.33
CA THR A 589 -4.40 24.61 -21.03
C THR A 589 -2.97 25.16 -20.99
N PRO A 590 -2.23 25.00 -19.89
CA PRO A 590 -0.82 25.36 -19.80
C PRO A 590 0.03 24.69 -20.88
N GLN A 591 1.02 25.42 -21.38
CA GLN A 591 1.94 24.93 -22.40
C GLN A 591 3.37 25.10 -21.91
N THR A 592 4.18 24.05 -22.03
CA THR A 592 5.60 24.08 -21.70
C THR A 592 6.42 23.54 -22.85
N ARG A 593 7.39 24.33 -23.32
CA ARG A 593 8.41 23.84 -24.22
C ARG A 593 9.44 23.08 -23.41
N VAL A 594 9.66 21.82 -23.78
CA VAL A 594 10.66 20.97 -23.16
C VAL A 594 11.76 20.70 -24.17
N THR A 595 12.99 21.05 -23.81
CA THR A 595 14.20 20.69 -24.56
C THR A 595 15.02 19.75 -23.70
N TYR A 596 15.29 18.57 -24.25
CA TYR A 596 16.07 17.52 -23.62
C TYR A 596 17.32 17.24 -24.45
N CYS A 597 18.48 17.31 -23.81
CA CYS A 597 19.75 16.97 -24.43
C CYS A 597 20.45 15.92 -23.58
N GLN A 598 21.07 14.93 -24.24
CA GLN A 598 21.88 13.94 -23.55
C GLN A 598 23.12 13.62 -24.36
N GLN A 599 24.23 13.50 -23.66
CA GLN A 599 25.45 12.89 -24.15
C GLN A 599 25.63 11.55 -23.45
N VAL A 600 25.83 10.49 -24.22
CA VAL A 600 26.07 9.15 -23.69
C VAL A 600 27.38 8.58 -24.27
N ASP A 601 28.22 8.07 -23.37
CA ASP A 601 29.37 7.25 -23.69
C ASP A 601 29.25 5.91 -22.94
N LEU A 602 28.92 4.86 -23.69
CA LEU A 602 28.69 3.52 -23.14
C LEU A 602 29.97 2.79 -22.72
N LYS A 603 31.14 3.36 -23.06
CA LYS A 603 32.49 2.78 -22.92
C LYS A 603 32.64 1.39 -23.56
N GLY A 604 33.89 1.06 -23.89
CA GLY A 604 34.25 -0.18 -24.59
C GLY A 604 33.81 -0.20 -26.06
N PHE A 605 33.98 -1.35 -26.72
CA PHE A 605 33.66 -1.51 -28.14
C PHE A 605 32.16 -1.72 -28.35
N MET A 606 31.42 -0.65 -28.63
CA MET A 606 29.99 -0.70 -28.94
C MET A 606 29.72 -0.61 -30.45
N PRO A 607 29.01 -1.59 -31.05
CA PRO A 607 28.63 -1.51 -32.45
C PRO A 607 27.77 -0.28 -32.74
N LEU A 608 28.03 0.39 -33.86
CA LEU A 608 27.32 1.61 -34.27
C LEU A 608 25.81 1.42 -34.39
N PHE A 609 25.34 0.24 -34.83
CA PHE A 609 23.91 -0.03 -34.92
C PHE A 609 23.21 0.01 -33.55
N VAL A 610 23.91 -0.41 -32.48
CA VAL A 610 23.40 -0.34 -31.10
C VAL A 610 23.35 1.13 -30.67
N MET A 611 24.41 1.90 -30.90
CA MET A 611 24.43 3.34 -30.59
C MET A 611 23.30 4.10 -31.30
N ASN A 612 23.10 3.84 -32.60
CA ASN A 612 22.06 4.47 -33.42
C ASN A 612 20.64 4.10 -32.97
N SER A 613 20.41 2.83 -32.60
CA SER A 613 19.10 2.42 -32.07
C SER A 613 18.84 3.03 -30.69
N ARG A 614 19.87 3.12 -29.84
CA ARG A 614 19.73 3.57 -28.46
C ARG A 614 19.49 5.07 -28.38
N ILE A 615 20.11 5.89 -29.24
CA ILE A 615 19.85 7.34 -29.20
C ILE A 615 18.40 7.68 -29.53
N VAL A 616 17.76 6.95 -30.46
CA VAL A 616 16.34 7.16 -30.75
C VAL A 616 15.49 6.78 -29.54
N GLN A 617 15.73 5.62 -28.93
CA GLN A 617 15.00 5.17 -27.73
C GLN A 617 15.20 6.13 -26.53
N THR A 618 16.42 6.61 -26.36
CA THR A 618 16.78 7.59 -25.34
C THR A 618 16.03 8.90 -25.56
N LEU A 619 16.02 9.44 -26.78
CA LEU A 619 15.32 10.69 -27.09
C LEU A 619 13.79 10.52 -27.11
N GLU A 620 13.30 9.31 -27.42
CA GLU A 620 11.90 8.93 -27.33
C GLU A 620 11.34 9.05 -25.92
N TYR A 621 12.20 9.05 -24.90
CA TYR A 621 11.80 9.35 -23.53
C TYR A 621 10.99 10.66 -23.39
N LEU A 622 11.29 11.69 -24.21
CA LEU A 622 10.50 12.92 -24.23
C LEU A 622 9.08 12.72 -24.80
N SER A 623 8.90 11.73 -25.70
CA SER A 623 7.58 11.34 -26.21
C SER A 623 6.71 10.73 -25.12
N THR A 624 7.32 9.99 -24.18
CA THR A 624 6.61 9.44 -23.01
C THR A 624 6.05 10.56 -22.13
N MET A 625 6.84 11.61 -21.87
CA MET A 625 6.37 12.79 -21.14
C MET A 625 5.23 13.49 -21.88
N ARG A 626 5.37 13.75 -23.20
CA ARG A 626 4.31 14.38 -24.01
C ARG A 626 3.00 13.60 -23.95
N LYS A 627 3.07 12.27 -24.11
CA LYS A 627 1.90 11.38 -24.04
C LYS A 627 1.26 11.35 -22.66
N LYS A 628 2.05 11.42 -21.58
CA LYS A 628 1.54 11.44 -20.19
C LYS A 628 0.66 12.66 -19.92
N PHE A 629 1.00 13.80 -20.51
CA PHE A 629 0.30 15.07 -20.32
C PHE A 629 -0.54 15.48 -21.53
N ASP A 630 -0.93 14.54 -22.38
CA ASP A 630 -1.70 14.84 -23.59
C ASP A 630 -3.15 15.22 -23.23
N LYS A 631 -3.52 16.46 -23.56
CA LYS A 631 -4.84 17.08 -23.40
C LYS A 631 -5.35 17.62 -24.73
N SER A 632 -4.86 17.10 -25.87
CA SER A 632 -5.24 17.59 -27.20
C SER A 632 -6.75 17.54 -27.42
N LEU A 633 -7.44 16.54 -26.85
CA LEU A 633 -8.91 16.46 -26.91
C LEU A 633 -9.63 17.60 -26.18
N GLU A 634 -9.09 18.05 -25.04
CA GLU A 634 -9.63 19.18 -24.27
C GLU A 634 -9.40 20.49 -25.02
N ILE A 635 -8.20 20.67 -25.57
CA ILE A 635 -7.84 21.83 -26.39
C ILE A 635 -8.75 21.91 -27.61
N ASP A 636 -8.90 20.81 -28.34
CA ASP A 636 -9.76 20.71 -29.51
C ASP A 636 -11.23 20.99 -29.17
N ALA A 637 -11.71 20.51 -28.02
CA ALA A 637 -13.06 20.81 -27.55
C ALA A 637 -13.24 22.30 -27.25
N GLY A 638 -12.26 22.94 -26.60
CA GLY A 638 -12.25 24.38 -26.33
C GLY A 638 -12.22 25.20 -27.62
N GLN A 639 -11.39 24.82 -28.59
CA GLN A 639 -11.33 25.50 -29.90
C GLN A 639 -12.64 25.36 -30.66
N ARG A 640 -13.25 24.16 -30.68
CA ARG A 640 -14.58 23.96 -31.28
C ARG A 640 -15.64 24.82 -30.59
N ALA A 641 -15.60 24.95 -29.26
CA ALA A 641 -16.52 25.80 -28.53
C ALA A 641 -16.37 27.29 -28.91
N GLU A 642 -15.14 27.78 -29.10
CA GLU A 642 -14.89 29.15 -29.58
C GLU A 642 -15.36 29.36 -31.03
N ILE A 643 -15.18 28.37 -31.91
CA ILE A 643 -15.73 28.41 -33.27
C ILE A 643 -17.26 28.49 -33.23
N VAL A 644 -17.93 27.69 -32.39
CA VAL A 644 -19.39 27.73 -32.21
C VAL A 644 -19.84 29.10 -31.72
N LYS A 645 -19.12 29.73 -30.79
CA LYS A 645 -19.42 31.10 -30.34
C LYS A 645 -19.34 32.11 -31.48
N LYS A 646 -18.33 32.00 -32.36
CA LYS A 646 -18.20 32.87 -33.54
C LYS A 646 -19.37 32.67 -34.50
N ILE A 647 -19.74 31.43 -34.80
CA ILE A 647 -20.90 31.12 -35.67
C ILE A 647 -22.18 31.75 -35.10
N LYS A 648 -22.46 31.58 -33.81
CA LYS A 648 -23.65 32.16 -33.17
C LYS A 648 -23.69 33.70 -33.24
N ARG A 649 -22.54 34.37 -33.05
CA ARG A 649 -22.45 35.83 -33.18
C ARG A 649 -22.75 36.30 -34.61
N GLU A 650 -22.26 35.60 -35.61
CA GLU A 650 -22.56 35.90 -37.01
C GLU A 650 -24.05 35.65 -37.34
N GLU A 651 -24.65 34.58 -36.81
CA GLU A 651 -26.09 34.33 -36.95
C GLU A 651 -26.94 35.43 -36.27
N GLU A 652 -26.54 35.89 -35.09
CA GLU A 652 -27.20 36.99 -34.37
C GLU A 652 -27.05 38.32 -35.12
N ALA A 653 -25.85 38.61 -35.64
CA ALA A 653 -25.60 39.79 -36.47
C ALA A 653 -26.43 39.76 -37.76
N GLY A 654 -26.49 38.61 -38.44
CA GLY A 654 -27.33 38.39 -39.62
C GLY A 654 -28.81 38.58 -39.32
N ARG A 655 -29.31 38.01 -38.21
CA ARG A 655 -30.70 38.22 -37.75
C ARG A 655 -31.00 39.68 -37.44
N SER A 656 -30.08 40.40 -36.82
CA SER A 656 -30.21 41.83 -36.51
C SER A 656 -30.32 42.68 -37.78
N ILE A 657 -29.47 42.42 -38.78
CA ILE A 657 -29.53 43.10 -40.09
C ILE A 657 -30.87 42.83 -40.79
N LEU A 658 -31.33 41.57 -40.76
CA LEU A 658 -32.62 41.20 -41.35
C LEU A 658 -33.79 41.94 -40.67
N TRP A 659 -33.73 42.08 -39.33
CA TRP A 659 -34.71 42.84 -38.54
C TRP A 659 -34.70 44.34 -38.84
N ASP A 660 -33.53 44.98 -38.95
CA ASP A 660 -33.43 46.41 -39.32
C ASP A 660 -33.99 46.64 -40.74
N PHE A 661 -33.63 45.77 -41.69
CA PHE A 661 -34.15 45.85 -43.07
C PHE A 661 -35.67 45.69 -43.11
N GLY A 662 -36.22 44.69 -42.41
CA GLY A 662 -37.67 44.50 -42.30
C GLY A 662 -38.38 45.69 -41.65
N SER A 663 -37.80 46.29 -40.63
CA SER A 663 -38.36 47.45 -39.93
C SER A 663 -38.38 48.71 -40.80
N ARG A 664 -37.31 48.96 -41.57
CA ARG A 664 -37.26 50.08 -42.54
C ARG A 664 -38.26 49.90 -43.67
N ALA A 665 -38.33 48.71 -44.24
CA ALA A 665 -39.31 48.40 -45.28
C ALA A 665 -40.74 48.62 -44.78
N ASN A 666 -41.04 48.22 -43.53
CA ASN A 666 -42.36 48.45 -42.95
C ASN A 666 -42.67 49.93 -42.73
N MET A 667 -41.70 50.74 -42.29
CA MET A 667 -41.88 52.20 -42.13
C MET A 667 -42.08 52.94 -43.46
N GLU A 668 -41.34 52.56 -44.50
CA GLU A 668 -41.53 53.13 -45.84
C GLU A 668 -42.92 52.79 -46.39
N ILE A 669 -43.34 51.52 -46.26
CA ILE A 669 -44.67 51.09 -46.69
C ILE A 669 -45.77 51.80 -45.89
N SER A 670 -45.64 51.94 -44.56
CA SER A 670 -46.65 52.62 -43.75
C SER A 670 -46.74 54.12 -44.07
N GLY A 671 -45.60 54.78 -44.26
CA GLY A 671 -45.55 56.20 -44.61
C GLY A 671 -46.12 56.50 -46.00
N ASP A 672 -45.89 55.62 -46.97
CA ASP A 672 -46.51 55.75 -48.29
C ASP A 672 -48.02 55.49 -48.24
N VAL A 673 -48.48 54.51 -47.44
CA VAL A 673 -49.91 54.26 -47.23
C VAL A 673 -50.60 55.47 -46.58
N GLU A 674 -50.03 56.03 -45.51
CA GLU A 674 -50.56 57.25 -44.86
C GLU A 674 -50.61 58.43 -45.84
N ARG A 675 -49.56 58.65 -46.65
CA ARG A 675 -49.56 59.73 -47.66
C ARG A 675 -50.66 59.54 -48.71
N THR A 676 -50.91 58.32 -49.18
CA THR A 676 -52.06 58.05 -50.07
C THR A 676 -53.42 58.25 -49.40
N LEU A 677 -53.52 58.06 -48.08
CA LEU A 677 -54.78 58.28 -47.36
C LEU A 677 -55.03 59.78 -47.10
N GLU A 678 -53.98 60.56 -46.80
CA GLU A 678 -54.06 62.02 -46.68
C GLU A 678 -54.40 62.70 -48.02
N GLU A 679 -53.87 62.19 -49.14
CA GLU A 679 -54.24 62.67 -50.49
C GLU A 679 -55.71 62.37 -50.86
N ASP A 680 -56.32 61.33 -50.27
CA ASP A 680 -57.75 61.01 -50.44
C ASP A 680 -58.65 61.89 -49.52
N GLU A 681 -58.14 62.45 -48.41
CA GLU A 681 -58.87 63.37 -47.53
C GLU A 681 -58.90 64.83 -48.04
N GLU A 682 -57.96 65.25 -48.90
CA GLU A 682 -57.92 66.60 -49.51
C GLU A 682 -58.93 66.84 -50.66
N GLY A 683 -60.02 66.05 -50.73
CA GLY A 683 -61.24 66.49 -51.41
C GLY A 683 -61.19 66.53 -52.94
N ARG A 684 -60.57 65.55 -53.59
CA ARG A 684 -60.83 65.26 -55.02
C ARG A 684 -61.61 63.97 -55.22
N VAL A 685 -62.89 64.14 -55.53
CA VAL A 685 -63.84 63.10 -55.98
C VAL A 685 -63.19 62.19 -57.05
N PRO A 686 -62.96 60.89 -56.80
CA PRO A 686 -62.37 60.00 -57.80
C PRO A 686 -63.46 59.33 -58.66
N SER A 687 -63.49 59.71 -59.93
CA SER A 687 -64.14 58.96 -61.00
C SER A 687 -63.40 57.65 -61.29
N ARG A 688 -64.11 56.52 -61.31
CA ARG A 688 -63.74 55.21 -61.87
C ARG A 688 -62.30 54.72 -61.56
N ARG A 689 -62.13 54.08 -60.40
CA ARG A 689 -60.94 53.30 -60.05
C ARG A 689 -60.71 52.16 -61.05
N SER A 690 -59.53 52.14 -61.65
CA SER A 690 -59.07 51.08 -62.56
C SER A 690 -58.51 49.90 -61.77
N SER A 691 -58.54 48.71 -62.38
CA SER A 691 -57.94 47.47 -61.85
C SER A 691 -56.45 47.56 -61.43
N SER A 692 -55.79 48.68 -61.73
CA SER A 692 -54.41 49.00 -61.33
C SER A 692 -54.24 49.03 -59.81
N ASP A 693 -55.16 49.64 -59.06
CA ASP A 693 -54.92 49.92 -57.63
C ASP A 693 -55.11 48.67 -56.76
N ALA A 694 -56.04 47.79 -57.14
CA ALA A 694 -56.18 46.47 -56.52
C ALA A 694 -54.94 45.58 -56.75
N ASN A 695 -54.28 45.73 -57.90
CA ASN A 695 -53.02 45.01 -58.20
C ASN A 695 -51.84 45.58 -57.41
N LYS A 696 -51.81 46.90 -57.16
CA LYS A 696 -50.81 47.52 -56.28
C LYS A 696 -50.97 47.05 -54.83
N CYS A 697 -52.18 47.03 -54.27
CA CYS A 697 -52.40 46.51 -52.92
C CYS A 697 -52.04 45.02 -52.79
N ARG A 698 -52.31 44.20 -53.82
CA ARG A 698 -51.89 42.78 -53.84
C ARG A 698 -50.37 42.63 -53.92
N ALA A 699 -49.68 43.48 -54.69
CA ALA A 699 -48.23 43.47 -54.78
C ALA A 699 -47.58 43.86 -53.44
N VAL A 700 -48.13 44.85 -52.74
CA VAL A 700 -47.68 45.25 -51.40
C VAL A 700 -47.92 44.13 -50.38
N MET A 701 -49.10 43.50 -50.37
CA MET A 701 -49.37 42.35 -49.49
C MET A 701 -48.48 41.14 -49.81
N ALA A 702 -48.21 40.87 -51.08
CA ALA A 702 -47.29 39.81 -51.47
C ALA A 702 -45.84 40.10 -51.02
N ALA A 703 -45.41 41.36 -51.07
CA ALA A 703 -44.10 41.79 -50.56
C ALA A 703 -44.02 41.64 -49.04
N ILE A 704 -45.06 42.03 -48.30
CA ILE A 704 -45.13 41.85 -46.84
C ILE A 704 -45.09 40.36 -46.47
N ILE A 705 -45.85 39.51 -47.17
CA ILE A 705 -45.85 38.05 -46.95
C ILE A 705 -44.48 37.44 -47.30
N ALA A 706 -43.81 37.91 -48.34
CA ALA A 706 -42.47 37.45 -48.71
C ALA A 706 -41.43 37.83 -47.64
N ILE A 707 -41.48 39.06 -47.12
CA ILE A 707 -40.59 39.53 -46.04
C ILE A 707 -40.86 38.75 -44.75
N ALA A 708 -42.13 38.52 -44.39
CA ALA A 708 -42.52 37.71 -43.23
C ALA A 708 -42.05 36.26 -43.33
N ASN A 709 -42.13 35.65 -44.52
CA ASN A 709 -41.64 34.29 -44.76
C ASN A 709 -40.11 34.19 -44.77
N LEU A 710 -39.41 35.27 -45.14
CA LEU A 710 -37.95 35.38 -45.07
C LEU A 710 -37.43 35.62 -43.65
N THR A 711 -38.24 36.21 -42.77
CA THR A 711 -37.91 36.40 -41.34
C THR A 711 -38.27 35.20 -40.47
N ALA A 712 -39.26 34.39 -40.89
CA ALA A 712 -39.69 33.17 -40.19
C ALA A 712 -38.86 31.92 -40.53
N ARG A 713 -38.12 31.94 -41.64
CA ARG A 713 -37.11 30.92 -42.01
C ARG A 713 -35.74 31.34 -41.53
#